data_AF-A0A0D2BE76-F1
#
_entry.id   AF-A0A0D2BE76-F1
#
_cell.length_a   1.000
_cell.length_b   1.000
_cell.length_c   1.000
_cell.angle_alpha   90.00
_cell.angle_beta   90.00
_cell.angle_gamma   90.00
#
_symmetry.space_group_name_H-M   'P 1'
#
loop_
_entity.id
_entity.type
_entity.pdbx_description
1 polymer ?
#
loop_
_entity_poly.entity_id
_entity_poly.type
_entity_poly.pdbx_seq_one_letter_code
_entity_poly.pdbx_strand_id
1 'polypeptide(L)'
;MSVLLRQYELYKSYWKYLFLSWRLSRPYTGYIKMTLLMIMLSFLAAFISPSSSKTIVPQPNGPLGVSVVNMQLVDSSRRDPYSNASQRVLPISIISPIGPVARCDQVIQPYMDNTTASYWEQAFASLYDLSISLNGTFTQTELSLCLPTSLHKPYPLVLFPPGLGISRQFSHIMCTNIASYGYNVVTVDIPGQDNIVTYADGSVQYGNSNIVTDAQLASAIEVRVQDLDFVFKSLSRPSRALAAKHLNLATSSVGIFGHSLGGSAALSAIINDTRFLGGADFDGGFDVSPLTVKTHKPFLIFASAVHDQSNVPSWPIVWQNLDGWKLQLQLNNSAHGTFFDLPFLVELYGIDNIPENMSTSPDGIYEPGIIDPGFPVKNSTRSFWHTEASVIGKLQSPWLDKADVVIIGSGMTAMSLARTLYSKRPQLRMVVVEARDLCYGATGRNGGHCKVMSPGVWYDRKEQYGVEEALRVMEYEHSHLNAMAACIEENKIDCDLRLVEGLDIYHDKKVFQRAIDALEDMRAHSPDLASRYTVYTTKEDLAARNLTLDTHCVGAIGMAAGTLWPYKFVSGIFKKLVDRHGLSIQTNTTVTSIIDNDPDDFAIVGTDRGTIRTKHVVHATNSWIGHLVHELRPFVSPVRANVQRQVPRPNTLRVNKHSFWLRYGEKDYDYIIQRDDGSFILGRANTGRRATADDSEKDLVPHAHLRAVTPQIFNFGTKTLDVTHAWSGSVAFTLDGNPFVGHLSFPGRRHQWVCGAYQGIGMVRAFRTAQMLALLLLEEEVPKEYPRSMLLTPERVRKMQRFIGSKL
;
A
#
# COMPACT_ATOMS: atom_id res chain seq x y z
N MET A 1 -8.04 -44.30 31.02
CA MET A 1 -6.96 -45.28 30.80
C MET A 1 -7.46 -46.68 30.38
N SER A 2 -8.58 -47.19 30.90
CA SER A 2 -9.11 -48.53 30.58
C SER A 2 -9.75 -48.68 29.18
N VAL A 3 -10.25 -47.59 28.58
CA VAL A 3 -10.83 -47.60 27.22
C VAL A 3 -9.74 -47.64 26.14
N LEU A 4 -8.63 -46.91 26.34
CA LEU A 4 -7.48 -46.89 25.43
C LEU A 4 -6.74 -48.24 25.39
N LEU A 5 -6.61 -48.92 26.53
CA LEU A 5 -6.02 -50.26 26.60
C LEU A 5 -6.88 -51.33 25.90
N ARG A 6 -8.22 -51.24 26.00
CA ARG A 6 -9.13 -52.14 25.25
C ARG A 6 -9.10 -51.87 23.76
N GLN A 7 -9.00 -50.61 23.33
CA GLN A 7 -8.82 -50.28 21.92
C GLN A 7 -7.49 -50.81 21.39
N TYR A 8 -6.39 -50.67 22.14
CA TYR A 8 -5.08 -51.15 21.73
C TYR A 8 -5.02 -52.68 21.50
N GLU A 9 -5.66 -53.48 22.35
CA GLU A 9 -5.71 -54.95 22.16
C GLU A 9 -6.64 -55.38 21.01
N LEU A 10 -7.72 -54.63 20.76
CA LEU A 10 -8.55 -54.78 19.56
C LEU A 10 -7.75 -54.46 18.29
N TYR A 11 -6.97 -53.39 18.29
CA TYR A 11 -6.08 -53.01 17.18
C TYR A 11 -5.04 -54.10 16.90
N LYS A 12 -4.37 -54.63 17.94
CA LYS A 12 -3.35 -55.68 17.79
C LYS A 12 -3.90 -56.96 17.13
N SER A 13 -5.13 -57.32 17.48
CA SER A 13 -5.83 -58.48 16.91
C SER A 13 -6.25 -58.25 15.46
N TYR A 14 -6.68 -57.03 15.12
CA TYR A 14 -7.07 -56.64 13.76
C TYR A 14 -5.87 -56.61 12.79
N TRP A 15 -4.74 -56.07 13.25
CA TRP A 15 -3.50 -56.01 12.47
C TRP A 15 -2.91 -57.41 12.20
N LYS A 16 -3.02 -58.35 13.14
CA LYS A 16 -2.63 -59.75 12.92
C LYS A 16 -3.47 -60.43 11.82
N TYR A 17 -4.79 -60.16 11.78
CA TYR A 17 -5.69 -60.72 10.76
C TYR A 17 -5.42 -60.15 9.36
N LEU A 18 -5.15 -58.85 9.26
CA LEU A 18 -4.78 -58.18 8.00
C LEU A 18 -3.43 -58.67 7.46
N PHE A 19 -2.45 -58.91 8.33
CA PHE A 19 -1.16 -59.45 7.91
C PHE A 19 -1.23 -60.92 7.46
N LEU A 20 -2.04 -61.74 8.14
CA LEU A 20 -2.25 -63.15 7.73
C LEU A 20 -2.96 -63.25 6.38
N SER A 21 -4.00 -62.43 6.16
CA SER A 21 -4.75 -62.39 4.90
C SER A 21 -3.90 -61.84 3.73
N TRP A 22 -2.99 -60.91 4.00
CA TRP A 22 -2.02 -60.43 3.00
C TRP A 22 -0.99 -61.51 2.59
N ARG A 23 -0.55 -62.35 3.54
CA ARG A 23 0.41 -63.43 3.30
C ARG A 23 -0.17 -64.65 2.58
N LEU A 24 -1.47 -64.91 2.72
CA LEU A 24 -2.15 -66.08 2.15
C LEU A 24 -2.69 -65.86 0.71
N SER A 25 -2.63 -64.64 0.17
CA SER A 25 -3.08 -64.35 -1.20
C SER A 25 -2.02 -64.73 -2.25
N ARG A 26 -2.32 -65.78 -3.03
CA ARG A 26 -1.53 -66.32 -4.17
C ARG A 26 -1.48 -65.35 -5.36
N PRO A 27 -0.56 -65.52 -6.34
CA PRO A 27 0.03 -64.41 -7.12
C PRO A 27 -0.84 -63.80 -8.25
N TYR A 28 -2.17 -63.96 -8.22
CA TYR A 28 -3.07 -63.40 -9.23
C TYR A 28 -4.10 -62.41 -8.67
N THR A 29 -3.74 -61.63 -7.66
CA THR A 29 -4.67 -60.65 -7.05
C THR A 29 -4.01 -59.29 -6.76
N GLY A 30 -3.34 -58.72 -7.77
CA GLY A 30 -2.81 -57.34 -7.68
C GLY A 30 -3.89 -56.31 -7.35
N TYR A 31 -5.10 -56.50 -7.89
CA TYR A 31 -6.25 -55.64 -7.61
C TYR A 31 -6.70 -55.70 -6.15
N ILE A 32 -6.82 -56.89 -5.55
CA ILE A 32 -7.28 -57.02 -4.15
C ILE A 32 -6.27 -56.41 -3.17
N LYS A 33 -4.96 -56.58 -3.43
CA LYS A 33 -3.91 -55.93 -2.63
C LYS A 33 -3.94 -54.41 -2.76
N MET A 34 -4.24 -53.89 -3.95
CA MET A 34 -4.34 -52.44 -4.18
C MET A 34 -5.60 -51.84 -3.55
N THR A 35 -6.74 -52.54 -3.60
CA THR A 35 -7.98 -52.10 -2.94
C THR A 35 -7.84 -52.12 -1.41
N LEU A 36 -7.22 -53.15 -0.83
CA LEU A 36 -6.96 -53.20 0.61
C LEU A 36 -5.96 -52.13 1.07
N LEU A 37 -4.96 -51.81 0.24
CA LEU A 37 -4.02 -50.71 0.51
C LEU A 37 -4.71 -49.35 0.44
N MET A 38 -5.59 -49.13 -0.54
CA MET A 38 -6.39 -47.90 -0.63
C MET A 38 -7.39 -47.77 0.52
N ILE A 39 -8.01 -48.87 0.96
CA ILE A 39 -8.89 -48.87 2.14
C ILE A 39 -8.06 -48.58 3.40
N MET A 40 -6.86 -49.14 3.54
CA MET A 40 -5.97 -48.80 4.66
C MET A 40 -5.51 -47.34 4.64
N LEU A 41 -5.18 -46.79 3.47
CA LEU A 41 -4.78 -45.39 3.32
C LEU A 41 -5.95 -44.42 3.55
N SER A 42 -7.17 -44.79 3.17
CA SER A 42 -8.37 -43.99 3.45
C SER A 42 -8.82 -44.09 4.91
N PHE A 43 -8.62 -45.24 5.58
CA PHE A 43 -8.76 -45.34 7.02
C PHE A 43 -7.67 -44.56 7.76
N LEU A 44 -6.40 -44.61 7.33
CA LEU A 44 -5.35 -43.76 7.90
C LEU A 44 -5.65 -42.26 7.68
N ALA A 45 -6.16 -41.88 6.51
CA ALA A 45 -6.55 -40.50 6.24
C ALA A 45 -7.77 -40.04 7.06
N ALA A 46 -8.72 -40.94 7.36
CA ALA A 46 -9.86 -40.64 8.23
C ALA A 46 -9.45 -40.49 9.71
N PHE A 47 -8.39 -41.18 10.14
CA PHE A 47 -7.86 -41.11 11.51
C PHE A 47 -6.73 -40.09 11.71
N ILE A 48 -6.20 -39.52 10.63
CA ILE A 48 -5.39 -38.28 10.62
C ILE A 48 -6.33 -37.11 10.25
N SER A 49 -7.46 -37.01 10.95
CA SER A 49 -8.03 -35.69 11.18
C SER A 49 -7.16 -35.07 12.28
N PRO A 50 -6.55 -33.89 12.12
CA PRO A 50 -5.99 -33.21 13.28
C PRO A 50 -7.14 -33.11 14.29
N SER A 51 -6.97 -33.65 15.49
CA SER A 51 -7.90 -33.33 16.56
C SER A 51 -7.85 -31.81 16.70
N SER A 52 -8.89 -31.12 16.25
CA SER A 52 -8.95 -29.66 16.38
C SER A 52 -9.07 -29.36 17.88
N SER A 53 -7.93 -29.16 18.55
CA SER A 53 -7.94 -28.72 19.94
C SER A 53 -8.39 -27.26 19.91
N LYS A 54 -9.57 -26.99 20.46
CA LYS A 54 -10.05 -25.63 20.69
C LYS A 54 -9.03 -24.89 21.57
N THR A 55 -8.66 -23.68 21.18
CA THR A 55 -7.72 -22.83 21.92
C THR A 55 -8.51 -21.92 22.84
N ILE A 56 -8.32 -22.08 24.15
CA ILE A 56 -9.01 -21.28 25.15
C ILE A 56 -8.15 -20.06 25.46
N VAL A 57 -8.70 -18.86 25.24
CA VAL A 57 -8.09 -17.59 25.65
C VAL A 57 -7.99 -17.58 27.19
N PRO A 58 -6.80 -17.27 27.74
CA PRO A 58 -6.62 -17.08 29.17
C PRO A 58 -7.64 -16.11 29.77
N GLN A 59 -7.98 -16.34 31.04
CA GLN A 59 -8.84 -15.41 31.77
C GLN A 59 -8.24 -14.00 31.77
N PRO A 60 -9.08 -12.95 31.72
CA PRO A 60 -8.61 -11.56 31.82
C PRO A 60 -7.79 -11.30 33.09
N ASN A 61 -6.88 -10.33 33.02
CA ASN A 61 -5.94 -10.05 34.12
C ASN A 61 -6.59 -9.35 35.33
N GLY A 62 -7.80 -8.82 35.18
CA GLY A 62 -8.47 -8.10 36.26
C GLY A 62 -9.05 -9.02 37.34
N PRO A 63 -9.42 -8.45 38.51
CA PRO A 63 -9.87 -9.22 39.67
C PRO A 63 -11.28 -9.81 39.51
N LEU A 64 -12.06 -9.33 38.53
CA LEU A 64 -13.44 -9.74 38.30
C LEU A 64 -13.55 -10.65 37.09
N GLY A 65 -14.31 -11.72 37.25
CA GLY A 65 -14.78 -12.53 36.14
C GLY A 65 -15.83 -11.78 35.30
N VAL A 66 -15.92 -12.14 34.02
CA VAL A 66 -16.68 -11.37 33.01
C VAL A 66 -17.64 -12.26 32.25
N SER A 67 -18.77 -11.70 31.83
CA SER A 67 -19.72 -12.34 30.92
C SER A 67 -19.80 -11.56 29.61
N VAL A 68 -20.08 -12.24 28.52
CA VAL A 68 -20.36 -11.65 27.21
C VAL A 68 -21.78 -12.04 26.79
N VAL A 69 -22.60 -11.04 26.47
CA VAL A 69 -23.96 -11.23 25.98
C VAL A 69 -24.11 -10.54 24.64
N ASN A 70 -24.34 -11.32 23.59
CA ASN A 70 -24.64 -10.81 22.25
C ASN A 70 -26.14 -10.55 22.12
N MET A 71 -26.52 -9.39 21.58
CA MET A 71 -27.91 -9.07 21.27
C MET A 71 -28.01 -8.08 20.10
N GLN A 72 -29.24 -7.74 19.72
CA GLN A 72 -29.51 -6.78 18.65
C GLN A 72 -30.48 -5.71 19.11
N LEU A 73 -30.22 -4.48 18.66
CA LEU A 73 -31.09 -3.35 18.87
C LEU A 73 -31.69 -2.92 17.53
N VAL A 74 -33.01 -2.83 17.48
CA VAL A 74 -33.74 -2.43 16.27
C VAL A 74 -34.19 -0.99 16.41
N ASP A 75 -33.63 -0.13 15.57
CA ASP A 75 -34.08 1.25 15.43
C ASP A 75 -35.14 1.35 14.34
N SER A 76 -36.40 1.25 14.77
CA SER A 76 -37.55 1.40 13.87
C SER A 76 -37.75 2.85 13.37
N SER A 77 -37.01 3.83 13.91
CA SER A 77 -37.13 5.23 13.52
C SER A 77 -36.16 5.66 12.43
N ARG A 78 -35.10 4.88 12.18
CA ARG A 78 -34.11 5.15 11.13
C ARG A 78 -34.12 4.06 10.09
N ARG A 79 -34.10 4.46 8.82
CA ARG A 79 -33.81 3.57 7.69
C ARG A 79 -32.33 3.23 7.70
N ASP A 80 -31.97 2.02 7.26
CA ASP A 80 -30.57 1.68 7.07
C ASP A 80 -29.96 2.52 5.92
N PRO A 81 -28.89 3.28 6.14
CA PRO A 81 -28.31 4.14 5.10
C PRO A 81 -27.50 3.35 4.05
N TYR A 82 -27.23 2.07 4.31
CA TYR A 82 -26.38 1.21 3.50
C TYR A 82 -27.14 0.04 2.89
N SER A 83 -28.44 -0.09 3.14
CA SER A 83 -29.26 -1.15 2.54
C SER A 83 -30.69 -0.69 2.29
N ASN A 84 -31.48 -1.53 1.63
CA ASN A 84 -32.89 -1.24 1.41
C ASN A 84 -33.77 -1.49 2.66
N ALA A 85 -33.19 -1.92 3.78
CA ALA A 85 -33.93 -2.20 5.00
C ALA A 85 -34.62 -0.94 5.53
N SER A 86 -35.92 -1.05 5.86
CA SER A 86 -36.73 0.04 6.40
C SER A 86 -36.40 0.40 7.85
N GLN A 87 -35.57 -0.40 8.51
CA GLN A 87 -35.16 -0.25 9.89
C GLN A 87 -33.66 -0.51 10.00
N ARG A 88 -32.99 0.20 10.91
CA ARG A 88 -31.58 0.05 11.20
C ARG A 88 -31.41 -0.95 12.35
N VAL A 89 -30.71 -2.06 12.11
CA VAL A 89 -30.48 -3.12 13.11
C VAL A 89 -29.01 -3.12 13.52
N LEU A 90 -28.74 -3.00 14.82
CA LEU A 90 -27.38 -2.91 15.36
C LEU A 90 -27.08 -4.12 16.25
N PRO A 91 -26.27 -5.09 15.79
CA PRO A 91 -25.69 -6.11 16.65
C PRO A 91 -24.72 -5.49 17.65
N ILE A 92 -24.84 -5.87 18.91
CA ILE A 92 -23.99 -5.40 20.00
C ILE A 92 -23.52 -6.57 20.86
N SER A 93 -22.36 -6.40 21.49
CA SER A 93 -21.87 -7.26 22.56
C SER A 93 -21.83 -6.48 23.87
N ILE A 94 -22.52 -6.96 24.89
CA ILE A 94 -22.46 -6.39 26.24
C ILE A 94 -21.53 -7.25 27.08
N ILE A 95 -20.44 -6.65 27.55
CA ILE A 95 -19.38 -7.32 28.29
C ILE A 95 -19.41 -6.77 29.72
N SER A 96 -19.80 -7.62 30.67
CA SER A 96 -20.16 -7.18 32.03
C SER A 96 -19.37 -7.91 33.12
N PRO A 97 -18.93 -7.20 34.17
CA PRO A 97 -18.32 -7.82 35.34
C PRO A 97 -19.37 -8.58 36.15
N ILE A 98 -19.03 -9.76 36.65
CA ILE A 98 -19.91 -10.63 37.44
C ILE A 98 -19.50 -10.61 38.92
N GLY A 99 -18.25 -10.95 39.24
CA GLY A 99 -17.79 -11.03 40.62
C GLY A 99 -16.35 -11.53 40.65
N PRO A 100 -15.78 -11.84 41.83
CA PRO A 100 -14.42 -12.39 41.89
C PRO A 100 -14.29 -13.62 41.00
N VAL A 101 -13.32 -13.62 40.08
CA VAL A 101 -13.14 -14.69 39.08
C VAL A 101 -13.03 -16.08 39.73
N ALA A 102 -12.43 -16.15 40.92
CA ALA A 102 -12.30 -17.37 41.71
C ALA A 102 -13.62 -17.96 42.24
N ARG A 103 -14.73 -17.23 42.14
CA ARG A 103 -16.04 -17.61 42.70
C ARG A 103 -17.15 -17.70 41.67
N CYS A 104 -16.85 -17.52 40.38
CA CYS A 104 -17.84 -17.61 39.33
C CYS A 104 -17.85 -19.00 38.69
N ASP A 105 -19.03 -19.44 38.27
CA ASP A 105 -19.16 -20.64 37.45
C ASP A 105 -18.69 -20.34 36.03
N GLN A 106 -17.71 -21.12 35.57
CA GLN A 106 -17.05 -20.91 34.30
C GLN A 106 -17.87 -21.48 33.13
N VAL A 107 -17.92 -20.74 32.04
CA VAL A 107 -18.51 -21.15 30.76
C VAL A 107 -17.55 -20.84 29.63
N ILE A 108 -17.48 -21.73 28.66
CA ILE A 108 -16.70 -21.54 27.44
C ILE A 108 -17.65 -21.11 26.33
N GLN A 109 -17.30 -20.03 25.63
CA GLN A 109 -18.05 -19.51 24.49
C GLN A 109 -17.13 -19.27 23.30
N PRO A 110 -17.61 -19.40 22.04
CA PRO A 110 -16.83 -18.99 20.87
C PRO A 110 -16.39 -17.54 20.97
N TYR A 111 -15.16 -17.24 20.56
CA TYR A 111 -14.63 -15.87 20.53
C TYR A 111 -15.44 -14.95 19.59
N MET A 112 -15.82 -15.50 18.44
CA MET A 112 -16.73 -14.86 17.51
C MET A 112 -17.66 -15.91 16.89
N ASP A 113 -18.76 -15.47 16.28
CA ASP A 113 -19.64 -16.40 15.56
C ASP A 113 -18.94 -17.04 14.36
N ASN A 114 -19.34 -18.28 14.02
CA ASN A 114 -18.65 -19.07 13.00
C ASN A 114 -18.62 -18.42 11.61
N THR A 115 -19.64 -17.64 11.26
CA THR A 115 -19.72 -16.97 9.95
C THR A 115 -18.73 -15.82 9.89
N THR A 116 -18.68 -15.00 10.94
CA THR A 116 -17.68 -13.93 11.09
C THR A 116 -16.27 -14.51 11.18
N ALA A 117 -16.06 -15.59 11.95
CA ALA A 117 -14.79 -16.29 12.04
C ALA A 117 -14.30 -16.75 10.67
N SER A 118 -15.12 -17.51 9.96
CA SER A 118 -14.76 -18.04 8.64
C SER A 118 -14.47 -16.93 7.63
N TYR A 119 -15.23 -15.83 7.68
CA TYR A 119 -14.96 -14.66 6.85
C TYR A 119 -13.56 -14.10 7.13
N TRP A 120 -13.22 -13.89 8.41
CA TRP A 120 -11.92 -13.32 8.75
C TRP A 120 -10.76 -14.28 8.54
N GLU A 121 -10.90 -15.58 8.75
CA GLU A 121 -9.84 -16.54 8.43
C GLU A 121 -9.43 -16.48 6.94
N GLN A 122 -10.40 -16.20 6.06
CA GLN A 122 -10.17 -16.03 4.62
C GLN A 122 -9.74 -14.61 4.26
N ALA A 123 -10.43 -13.61 4.82
CA ALA A 123 -10.24 -12.21 4.47
C ALA A 123 -8.92 -11.67 5.02
N PHE A 124 -8.48 -12.06 6.22
CA PHE A 124 -7.30 -11.49 6.86
C PHE A 124 -6.00 -11.81 6.11
N ALA A 125 -5.84 -13.06 5.63
CA ALA A 125 -4.72 -13.45 4.79
C ALA A 125 -4.68 -12.64 3.48
N SER A 126 -5.86 -12.31 2.92
CA SER A 126 -5.97 -11.51 1.70
C SER A 126 -5.82 -10.00 1.92
N LEU A 127 -6.34 -9.45 3.02
CA LEU A 127 -6.37 -8.02 3.32
C LEU A 127 -5.02 -7.49 3.81
N TYR A 128 -4.21 -8.35 4.45
CA TYR A 128 -2.95 -7.96 5.09
C TYR A 128 -1.72 -8.65 4.51
N ASP A 129 -1.85 -9.32 3.36
CA ASP A 129 -0.72 -9.90 2.60
C ASP A 129 0.17 -10.82 3.46
N LEU A 130 -0.47 -11.64 4.29
CA LEU A 130 0.23 -12.57 5.18
C LEU A 130 0.42 -13.91 4.45
N SER A 131 1.65 -14.40 4.37
CA SER A 131 1.96 -15.79 4.01
C SER A 131 1.60 -16.79 5.12
N ILE A 132 0.82 -16.35 6.11
CA ILE A 132 0.39 -17.09 7.29
C ILE A 132 -1.07 -17.51 7.07
N SER A 133 -1.34 -18.80 7.20
CA SER A 133 -2.71 -19.30 7.24
C SER A 133 -3.30 -19.07 8.64
N LEU A 134 -4.35 -18.27 8.73
CA LEU A 134 -5.18 -18.15 9.95
C LEU A 134 -6.34 -19.15 9.96
N ASN A 135 -6.29 -20.19 9.11
CA ASN A 135 -7.37 -21.17 9.00
C ASN A 135 -7.50 -21.94 10.32
N GLY A 136 -8.69 -21.91 10.92
CA GLY A 136 -8.89 -22.45 12.25
C GLY A 136 -8.57 -21.49 13.39
N THR A 137 -7.88 -20.36 13.18
CA THR A 137 -7.49 -19.46 14.28
C THR A 137 -8.71 -18.81 14.93
N PHE A 138 -9.63 -18.24 14.16
CA PHE A 138 -10.79 -17.57 14.75
C PHE A 138 -11.90 -18.57 15.13
N THR A 139 -12.11 -19.61 14.31
CA THR A 139 -13.14 -20.64 14.50
C THR A 139 -12.83 -21.60 15.65
N GLN A 140 -11.55 -21.78 16.01
CA GLN A 140 -11.14 -22.64 17.15
C GLN A 140 -10.85 -21.84 18.42
N THR A 141 -10.88 -20.51 18.39
CA THR A 141 -10.67 -19.67 19.57
C THR A 141 -11.95 -19.59 20.41
N GLU A 142 -11.82 -19.87 21.69
CA GLU A 142 -12.89 -19.77 22.66
C GLU A 142 -12.49 -18.86 23.83
N LEU A 143 -13.47 -18.13 24.36
CA LEU A 143 -13.34 -17.31 25.55
C LEU A 143 -13.74 -18.12 26.78
N SER A 144 -12.91 -18.07 27.81
CA SER A 144 -13.27 -18.52 29.15
C SER A 144 -13.97 -17.36 29.88
N LEU A 145 -15.25 -17.53 30.20
CA LEU A 145 -16.13 -16.50 30.75
C LEU A 145 -16.83 -17.02 32.01
N CYS A 146 -17.51 -16.13 32.73
CA CYS A 146 -18.38 -16.46 33.84
C CYS A 146 -19.85 -16.52 33.40
N LEU A 147 -20.61 -17.46 33.95
CA LEU A 147 -22.06 -17.49 33.82
C LEU A 147 -22.66 -16.22 34.45
N PRO A 148 -23.63 -15.57 33.77
CA PRO A 148 -24.34 -14.44 34.35
C PRO A 148 -25.11 -14.88 35.60
N THR A 149 -24.81 -14.29 36.76
CA THR A 149 -25.59 -14.47 38.00
C THR A 149 -26.48 -13.26 38.28
N SER A 150 -27.36 -13.34 39.28
CA SER A 150 -28.34 -12.27 39.60
C SER A 150 -27.70 -10.90 39.86
N LEU A 151 -28.43 -9.83 39.50
CA LEU A 151 -28.14 -8.39 39.61
C LEU A 151 -26.91 -8.02 40.46
N HIS A 152 -25.83 -7.63 39.77
CA HIS A 152 -24.63 -7.09 40.37
C HIS A 152 -24.73 -5.58 40.66
N LYS A 153 -23.81 -5.08 41.48
CA LYS A 153 -23.58 -3.64 41.72
C LYS A 153 -23.50 -2.91 40.37
N PRO A 154 -24.07 -1.70 40.23
CA PRO A 154 -23.97 -0.96 38.98
C PRO A 154 -22.51 -0.59 38.69
N TYR A 155 -22.01 -1.03 37.54
CA TYR A 155 -20.69 -0.65 37.03
C TYR A 155 -20.82 0.45 35.96
N PRO A 156 -19.86 1.39 35.85
CA PRO A 156 -19.87 2.42 34.82
C PRO A 156 -19.90 1.81 33.41
N LEU A 157 -20.62 2.47 32.51
CA LEU A 157 -20.72 2.05 31.11
C LEU A 157 -19.64 2.72 30.25
N VAL A 158 -19.05 1.94 29.35
CA VAL A 158 -18.12 2.39 28.33
C VAL A 158 -18.55 1.84 26.97
N LEU A 159 -18.63 2.70 25.96
CA LEU A 159 -18.90 2.29 24.58
C LEU A 159 -17.60 2.13 23.79
N PHE A 160 -17.58 1.14 22.90
CA PHE A 160 -16.48 0.89 21.98
C PHE A 160 -16.98 0.72 20.53
N PRO A 161 -16.92 1.78 19.70
CA PRO A 161 -17.01 1.63 18.25
C PRO A 161 -15.67 1.10 17.66
N PRO A 162 -15.69 0.00 16.88
CA PRO A 162 -14.51 -0.51 16.18
C PRO A 162 -14.11 0.40 15.00
N GLY A 163 -12.97 0.13 14.38
CA GLY A 163 -12.52 0.80 13.15
C GLY A 163 -13.39 0.50 11.92
N LEU A 164 -13.15 1.24 10.82
CA LEU A 164 -13.83 0.98 9.55
C LEU A 164 -13.52 -0.45 9.05
N GLY A 165 -14.55 -1.18 8.63
CA GLY A 165 -14.40 -2.55 8.13
C GLY A 165 -14.23 -3.62 9.21
N ILE A 166 -14.12 -3.26 10.49
CA ILE A 166 -13.84 -4.20 11.58
C ILE A 166 -15.12 -4.51 12.37
N SER A 167 -15.41 -5.79 12.58
CA SER A 167 -16.55 -6.19 13.44
C SER A 167 -16.24 -5.95 14.91
N ARG A 168 -17.28 -5.65 15.69
CA ARG A 168 -17.31 -5.54 17.15
C ARG A 168 -16.73 -6.76 17.88
N GLN A 169 -16.68 -7.92 17.24
CA GLN A 169 -16.20 -9.17 17.84
C GLN A 169 -14.66 -9.24 17.86
N PHE A 170 -13.98 -8.45 17.02
CA PHE A 170 -12.51 -8.36 16.95
C PHE A 170 -11.85 -7.62 18.14
N SER A 171 -12.65 -7.24 19.14
CA SER A 171 -12.20 -6.57 20.35
C SER A 171 -12.68 -7.24 21.64
N HIS A 172 -13.27 -8.44 21.58
CA HIS A 172 -13.77 -9.11 22.78
C HIS A 172 -12.67 -9.40 23.82
N ILE A 173 -11.42 -9.70 23.43
CA ILE A 173 -10.33 -9.99 24.39
C ILE A 173 -9.90 -8.70 25.10
N MET A 174 -9.70 -7.61 24.34
CA MET A 174 -9.41 -6.30 24.91
C MET A 174 -10.56 -5.82 25.83
N CYS A 175 -11.80 -5.91 25.36
CA CYS A 175 -12.95 -5.40 26.11
C CYS A 175 -13.30 -6.26 27.33
N THR A 176 -13.04 -7.58 27.30
CA THR A 176 -13.15 -8.43 28.50
C THR A 176 -12.07 -8.09 29.54
N ASN A 177 -10.85 -7.72 29.11
CA ASN A 177 -9.85 -7.17 30.02
C ASN A 177 -10.32 -5.87 30.67
N ILE A 178 -10.86 -4.92 29.91
CA ILE A 178 -11.39 -3.67 30.49
C ILE A 178 -12.54 -3.96 31.46
N ALA A 179 -13.47 -4.85 31.09
CA ALA A 179 -14.58 -5.21 31.94
C ALA A 179 -14.14 -5.88 33.26
N SER A 180 -13.08 -6.67 33.24
CA SER A 180 -12.53 -7.33 34.44
C SER A 180 -12.04 -6.35 35.52
N TYR A 181 -11.82 -5.08 35.17
CA TYR A 181 -11.49 -3.99 36.11
C TYR A 181 -12.72 -3.22 36.64
N GLY A 182 -13.94 -3.66 36.30
CA GLY A 182 -15.18 -3.11 36.84
C GLY A 182 -15.86 -2.09 35.94
N TYR A 183 -15.89 -2.35 34.63
CA TYR A 183 -16.63 -1.55 33.66
C TYR A 183 -17.58 -2.44 32.85
N ASN A 184 -18.78 -1.94 32.54
CA ASN A 184 -19.58 -2.52 31.48
C ASN A 184 -19.05 -1.98 30.15
N VAL A 185 -18.67 -2.85 29.22
CA VAL A 185 -18.20 -2.46 27.89
C VAL A 185 -19.20 -2.91 26.84
N VAL A 186 -19.62 -2.00 25.97
CA VAL A 186 -20.53 -2.32 24.86
C VAL A 186 -19.83 -2.07 23.53
N THR A 187 -19.60 -3.15 22.78
CA THR A 187 -19.08 -3.08 21.41
C THR A 187 -20.23 -3.14 20.40
N VAL A 188 -20.10 -2.45 19.28
CA VAL A 188 -21.21 -2.23 18.32
C VAL A 188 -20.73 -2.50 16.90
N ASP A 189 -21.43 -3.35 16.16
CA ASP A 189 -21.22 -3.44 14.71
C ASP A 189 -21.94 -2.27 14.03
N ILE A 190 -21.34 -1.73 12.98
CA ILE A 190 -21.89 -0.67 12.13
C ILE A 190 -22.21 -1.27 10.75
N PRO A 191 -23.39 -1.92 10.59
CA PRO A 191 -23.73 -2.57 9.33
C PRO A 191 -23.65 -1.62 8.12
N GLY A 192 -23.04 -2.10 7.04
CA GLY A 192 -22.72 -1.32 5.85
C GLY A 192 -21.31 -0.71 5.86
N GLN A 193 -20.76 -0.40 7.04
CA GLN A 193 -19.37 0.06 7.21
C GLN A 193 -18.42 -1.06 7.61
N ASP A 194 -18.91 -2.05 8.34
CA ASP A 194 -18.11 -3.21 8.72
C ASP A 194 -18.10 -4.21 7.55
N ASN A 195 -16.98 -4.90 7.35
CA ASN A 195 -16.80 -5.80 6.22
C ASN A 195 -17.83 -6.95 6.22
N ILE A 196 -18.20 -7.39 7.42
CA ILE A 196 -19.23 -8.39 7.65
C ILE A 196 -19.97 -8.09 8.95
N VAL A 197 -21.30 -8.22 8.91
CA VAL A 197 -22.18 -8.18 10.07
C VAL A 197 -23.11 -9.38 10.01
N THR A 198 -23.17 -10.13 11.10
CA THR A 198 -24.00 -11.32 11.24
C THR A 198 -25.19 -11.03 12.16
N TYR A 199 -26.39 -11.39 11.70
CA TYR A 199 -27.61 -11.15 12.43
C TYR A 199 -28.11 -12.38 13.21
N ALA A 200 -28.99 -12.17 14.20
CA ALA A 200 -29.49 -13.21 15.10
C ALA A 200 -30.35 -14.25 14.39
N ASP A 201 -30.94 -13.90 13.24
CA ASP A 201 -31.65 -14.81 12.34
C ASP A 201 -30.71 -15.60 11.41
N GLY A 202 -29.39 -15.40 11.53
CA GLY A 202 -28.36 -16.01 10.70
C GLY A 202 -28.11 -15.28 9.38
N SER A 203 -28.83 -14.20 9.07
CA SER A 203 -28.59 -13.40 7.88
C SER A 203 -27.27 -12.61 7.99
N VAL A 204 -26.69 -12.27 6.84
CA VAL A 204 -25.38 -11.59 6.77
C VAL A 204 -25.52 -10.35 5.91
N GLN A 205 -24.96 -9.24 6.39
CA GLN A 205 -24.74 -8.03 5.60
C GLN A 205 -23.25 -7.78 5.43
N TYR A 206 -22.80 -7.70 4.19
CA TYR A 206 -21.44 -7.32 3.84
C TYR A 206 -21.30 -5.80 3.73
N GLY A 207 -20.11 -5.29 4.01
CA GLY A 207 -19.79 -3.87 3.91
C GLY A 207 -19.93 -3.35 2.48
N ASN A 208 -20.46 -2.13 2.33
CA ASN A 208 -20.63 -1.45 1.05
C ASN A 208 -20.45 0.08 1.15
N SER A 209 -19.86 0.56 2.25
CA SER A 209 -19.49 1.95 2.42
C SER A 209 -18.34 2.31 1.47
N ASN A 210 -18.66 2.87 0.30
CA ASN A 210 -17.69 3.41 -0.64
C ASN A 210 -17.21 4.80 -0.18
N ILE A 211 -16.39 4.83 0.87
CA ILE A 211 -15.83 6.08 1.40
C ILE A 211 -14.61 6.46 0.54
N VAL A 212 -14.81 7.40 -0.38
CA VAL A 212 -13.76 7.88 -1.30
C VAL A 212 -13.60 9.41 -1.27
N THR A 213 -14.42 10.12 -0.50
CA THR A 213 -14.40 11.58 -0.34
C THR A 213 -14.54 11.98 1.13
N ASP A 214 -14.05 13.16 1.49
CA ASP A 214 -14.22 13.75 2.83
C ASP A 214 -15.71 13.84 3.23
N ALA A 215 -16.60 14.16 2.27
CA ALA A 215 -18.03 14.22 2.54
C ALA A 215 -18.64 12.85 2.89
N GLN A 216 -18.18 11.78 2.23
CA GLN A 216 -18.59 10.42 2.57
C GLN A 216 -17.99 9.96 3.90
N LEU A 217 -16.75 10.37 4.20
CA LEU A 217 -16.09 10.10 5.48
C LEU A 217 -16.85 10.78 6.62
N ALA A 218 -17.21 12.05 6.44
CA ALA A 218 -18.03 12.80 7.38
C ALA A 218 -19.40 12.14 7.60
N SER A 219 -20.07 11.73 6.53
CA SER A 219 -21.35 11.01 6.62
C SER A 219 -21.21 9.67 7.34
N ALA A 220 -20.12 8.93 7.11
CA ALA A 220 -19.85 7.67 7.79
C ALA A 220 -19.65 7.87 9.30
N ILE A 221 -18.92 8.92 9.72
CA ILE A 221 -18.75 9.31 11.12
C ILE A 221 -20.09 9.69 11.74
N GLU A 222 -20.91 10.48 11.03
CA GLU A 222 -22.22 10.89 11.51
C GLU A 222 -23.13 9.69 11.77
N VAL A 223 -23.18 8.73 10.84
CA VAL A 223 -23.95 7.48 11.03
C VAL A 223 -23.45 6.72 12.26
N ARG A 224 -22.13 6.63 12.48
CA ARG A 224 -21.56 6.00 13.68
C ARG A 224 -22.02 6.70 14.96
N VAL A 225 -21.97 8.03 14.99
CA VAL A 225 -22.42 8.81 16.15
C VAL A 225 -23.91 8.60 16.43
N GLN A 226 -24.75 8.57 15.39
CA GLN A 226 -26.18 8.28 15.51
C GLN A 226 -26.44 6.85 16.02
N ASP A 227 -25.69 5.87 15.53
CA ASP A 227 -25.77 4.48 15.99
C ASP A 227 -25.38 4.36 17.47
N LEU A 228 -24.30 5.02 17.89
CA LEU A 228 -23.85 5.05 19.29
C LEU A 228 -24.88 5.71 20.23
N ASP A 229 -25.47 6.84 19.82
CA ASP A 229 -26.55 7.50 20.58
C ASP A 229 -27.79 6.60 20.71
N PHE A 230 -28.17 5.90 19.63
CA PHE A 230 -29.30 4.96 19.66
C PHE A 230 -29.03 3.77 20.60
N VAL A 231 -27.84 3.17 20.54
CA VAL A 231 -27.43 2.09 21.45
C VAL A 231 -27.53 2.55 22.89
N PHE A 232 -26.96 3.72 23.20
CA PHE A 232 -27.03 4.30 24.53
C PHE A 232 -28.47 4.53 25.02
N LYS A 233 -29.31 5.17 24.21
CA LYS A 233 -30.72 5.45 24.54
C LYS A 233 -31.51 4.17 24.78
N SER A 234 -31.21 3.12 24.03
CA SER A 234 -31.85 1.81 24.17
C SER A 234 -31.45 1.13 25.48
N LEU A 235 -30.17 1.16 25.85
CA LEU A 235 -29.67 0.59 27.10
C LEU A 235 -30.13 1.37 28.34
N SER A 236 -30.38 2.67 28.21
CA SER A 236 -30.96 3.50 29.28
C SER A 236 -32.44 3.23 29.56
N ARG A 237 -33.11 2.39 28.76
CA ARG A 237 -34.53 2.04 28.90
C ARG A 237 -34.68 0.52 29.07
N PRO A 238 -34.59 -0.01 30.31
CA PRO A 238 -34.55 -1.45 30.57
C PRO A 238 -35.72 -2.25 29.98
N SER A 239 -36.88 -1.61 29.77
CA SER A 239 -38.07 -2.24 29.17
C SER A 239 -37.92 -2.65 27.70
N ARG A 240 -36.94 -2.11 26.95
CA ARG A 240 -36.67 -2.46 25.55
C ARG A 240 -35.60 -3.54 25.35
N ALA A 241 -34.80 -3.84 26.36
CA ALA A 241 -33.75 -4.86 26.30
C ALA A 241 -34.21 -6.14 27.02
N LEU A 242 -35.15 -6.88 26.42
CA LEU A 242 -35.78 -8.06 27.05
C LEU A 242 -34.77 -9.14 27.48
N ALA A 243 -33.61 -9.22 26.81
CA ALA A 243 -32.50 -10.15 27.09
C ALA A 243 -31.53 -9.66 28.18
N ALA A 244 -31.60 -8.38 28.58
CA ALA A 244 -30.69 -7.73 29.52
C ALA A 244 -31.26 -7.62 30.95
N LYS A 245 -32.30 -8.37 31.29
CA LYS A 245 -32.99 -8.30 32.60
C LYS A 245 -32.08 -8.52 33.82
N HIS A 246 -30.89 -9.06 33.62
CA HIS A 246 -29.88 -9.29 34.66
C HIS A 246 -28.79 -8.21 34.74
N LEU A 247 -28.80 -7.23 33.83
CA LEU A 247 -27.76 -6.21 33.69
C LEU A 247 -28.17 -4.90 34.35
N ASN A 248 -27.35 -4.43 35.29
CA ASN A 248 -27.49 -3.13 35.95
C ASN A 248 -26.47 -2.15 35.36
N LEU A 249 -26.84 -1.46 34.28
CA LEU A 249 -25.97 -0.54 33.57
C LEU A 249 -26.12 0.87 34.15
N ALA A 250 -25.03 1.45 34.67
CA ALA A 250 -25.00 2.85 35.08
C ALA A 250 -24.91 3.73 33.82
N THR A 251 -26.05 4.18 33.31
CA THR A 251 -26.13 4.98 32.07
C THR A 251 -26.15 6.49 32.31
N SER A 252 -26.09 6.96 33.56
CA SER A 252 -26.09 8.40 33.87
C SER A 252 -24.82 9.13 33.43
N SER A 253 -23.71 8.38 33.30
CA SER A 253 -22.38 8.89 32.98
C SER A 253 -21.62 7.82 32.20
N VAL A 254 -21.21 8.12 30.97
CA VAL A 254 -20.64 7.11 30.05
C VAL A 254 -19.27 7.53 29.54
N GLY A 255 -18.34 6.58 29.47
CA GLY A 255 -17.08 6.74 28.75
C GLY A 255 -17.19 6.23 27.32
N ILE A 256 -16.35 6.71 26.41
CA ILE A 256 -16.29 6.15 25.05
C ILE A 256 -14.86 6.11 24.54
N PHE A 257 -14.43 4.99 23.98
CA PHE A 257 -13.14 4.90 23.30
C PHE A 257 -13.28 4.10 22.02
N GLY A 258 -12.54 4.42 20.98
CA GLY A 258 -12.67 3.74 19.70
C GLY A 258 -11.35 3.64 18.96
N HIS A 259 -11.28 2.69 18.04
CA HIS A 259 -10.13 2.50 17.15
C HIS A 259 -10.37 3.16 15.80
N SER A 260 -9.35 3.83 15.24
CA SER A 260 -9.42 4.38 13.89
C SER A 260 -10.65 5.28 13.69
N LEU A 261 -11.49 5.03 12.67
CA LEU A 261 -12.74 5.76 12.46
C LEU A 261 -13.69 5.73 13.67
N GLY A 262 -13.63 4.68 14.49
CA GLY A 262 -14.35 4.59 15.76
C GLY A 262 -13.87 5.61 16.80
N GLY A 263 -12.58 5.94 16.84
CA GLY A 263 -12.04 6.97 17.72
C GLY A 263 -12.42 8.39 17.29
N SER A 264 -12.51 8.63 15.97
CA SER A 264 -13.13 9.86 15.45
C SER A 264 -14.61 9.98 15.84
N ALA A 265 -15.36 8.88 15.76
CA ALA A 265 -16.75 8.84 16.21
C ALA A 265 -16.85 9.05 17.74
N ALA A 266 -15.90 8.54 18.53
CA ALA A 266 -15.82 8.76 19.97
C ALA A 266 -15.67 10.24 20.31
N LEU A 267 -14.72 10.94 19.67
CA LEU A 267 -14.53 12.38 19.88
C LEU A 267 -15.75 13.19 19.41
N SER A 268 -16.33 12.82 18.27
CA SER A 268 -17.54 13.46 17.75
C SER A 268 -18.73 13.27 18.71
N ALA A 269 -18.88 12.10 19.32
CA ALA A 269 -19.93 11.81 20.29
C ALA A 269 -19.75 12.63 21.58
N ILE A 270 -18.52 12.78 22.10
CA ILE A 270 -18.33 13.58 23.32
C ILE A 270 -18.59 15.06 23.08
N ILE A 271 -18.35 15.56 21.87
CA ILE A 271 -18.63 16.95 21.50
C ILE A 271 -20.14 17.18 21.43
N ASN A 272 -20.88 16.23 20.85
CA ASN A 272 -22.30 16.41 20.54
C ASN A 272 -23.25 16.05 21.70
N ASP A 273 -22.77 15.33 22.72
CA ASP A 273 -23.63 14.80 23.78
C ASP A 273 -22.99 14.92 25.17
N THR A 274 -23.65 15.66 26.07
CA THR A 274 -23.20 15.96 27.43
C THR A 274 -23.10 14.73 28.35
N ARG A 275 -23.75 13.61 28.01
CA ARG A 275 -23.76 12.38 28.81
C ARG A 275 -22.43 11.64 28.78
N PHE A 276 -21.64 11.82 27.71
CA PHE A 276 -20.29 11.26 27.65
C PHE A 276 -19.33 12.12 28.47
N LEU A 277 -18.69 11.52 29.48
CA LEU A 277 -17.79 12.23 30.40
C LEU A 277 -16.41 12.47 29.82
N GLY A 278 -15.99 11.67 28.84
CA GLY A 278 -14.68 11.73 28.21
C GLY A 278 -14.46 10.54 27.29
N GLY A 279 -13.32 10.54 26.60
CA GLY A 279 -13.03 9.43 25.71
C GLY A 279 -11.58 9.23 25.31
N ALA A 280 -11.37 8.25 24.43
CA ALA A 280 -10.06 7.99 23.85
C ALA A 280 -10.16 7.61 22.37
N ASP A 281 -9.18 8.06 21.61
CA ASP A 281 -8.91 7.62 20.25
C ASP A 281 -7.71 6.68 20.26
N PHE A 282 -7.89 5.48 19.72
CA PHE A 282 -6.83 4.52 19.50
C PHE A 282 -6.43 4.60 18.03
N ASP A 283 -5.38 5.37 17.80
CA ASP A 283 -4.66 5.47 16.53
C ASP A 283 -5.48 5.94 15.31
N GLY A 284 -6.47 6.81 15.51
CA GLY A 284 -7.36 7.31 14.47
C GLY A 284 -7.10 8.76 14.03
N GLY A 285 -7.31 9.03 12.75
CA GLY A 285 -7.48 10.41 12.26
C GLY A 285 -8.84 10.99 12.67
N PHE A 286 -8.98 12.32 12.63
CA PHE A 286 -10.22 13.01 12.97
C PHE A 286 -10.75 13.82 11.79
N ASP A 287 -12.07 13.87 11.65
CA ASP A 287 -12.77 14.69 10.67
C ASP A 287 -14.06 15.25 11.28
N VAL A 288 -14.67 16.29 10.67
CA VAL A 288 -15.93 16.93 11.06
C VAL A 288 -15.83 17.79 12.33
N SER A 289 -16.67 17.53 13.35
CA SER A 289 -16.80 18.39 14.53
C SER A 289 -15.53 18.45 15.40
N PRO A 290 -14.73 17.38 15.57
CA PRO A 290 -13.43 17.46 16.23
C PRO A 290 -12.46 18.52 15.65
N LEU A 291 -12.54 18.79 14.35
CA LEU A 291 -11.65 19.77 13.70
C LEU A 291 -12.07 21.22 13.97
N THR A 292 -13.31 21.45 14.38
CA THR A 292 -13.93 22.79 14.40
C THR A 292 -14.50 23.19 15.76
N VAL A 293 -14.72 22.24 16.66
CA VAL A 293 -15.37 22.48 17.96
C VAL A 293 -14.42 22.15 19.10
N LYS A 294 -14.26 23.11 20.02
CA LYS A 294 -13.49 22.91 21.25
C LYS A 294 -14.26 22.09 22.28
N THR A 295 -13.56 21.29 23.07
CA THR A 295 -14.16 20.51 24.16
C THR A 295 -13.28 20.45 25.39
N HIS A 296 -13.89 20.76 26.54
CA HIS A 296 -13.24 20.74 27.86
C HIS A 296 -13.28 19.33 28.49
N LYS A 297 -13.91 18.37 27.82
CA LYS A 297 -14.03 16.99 28.31
C LYS A 297 -12.69 16.26 28.16
N PRO A 298 -12.32 15.40 29.13
CA PRO A 298 -11.10 14.64 29.07
C PRO A 298 -11.00 13.77 27.81
N PHE A 299 -9.88 13.85 27.09
CA PHE A 299 -9.64 13.04 25.90
C PHE A 299 -8.20 12.54 25.78
N LEU A 300 -8.05 11.24 25.50
CA LEU A 300 -6.76 10.58 25.27
C LEU A 300 -6.59 10.29 23.77
N ILE A 301 -5.42 10.61 23.21
CA ILE A 301 -4.96 10.08 21.92
C ILE A 301 -3.91 9.01 22.22
N PHE A 302 -4.18 7.76 21.85
CA PHE A 302 -3.25 6.65 22.02
C PHE A 302 -2.74 6.21 20.64
N ALA A 303 -1.53 6.65 20.33
CA ALA A 303 -0.87 6.47 19.05
C ALA A 303 -0.10 5.14 18.98
N SER A 304 -0.06 4.57 17.78
CA SER A 304 0.94 3.59 17.40
C SER A 304 2.32 4.24 17.20
N ALA A 305 3.37 3.44 17.07
CA ALA A 305 4.71 3.96 16.77
C ALA A 305 4.80 4.64 15.40
N VAL A 306 3.85 4.34 14.50
CA VAL A 306 3.83 4.90 13.13
C VAL A 306 2.99 6.16 13.00
N HIS A 307 2.26 6.57 14.04
CA HIS A 307 1.46 7.80 14.03
C HIS A 307 1.93 8.79 15.10
N ASP A 308 1.98 10.06 14.72
CA ASP A 308 2.21 11.19 15.60
C ASP A 308 1.56 12.47 15.03
N GLN A 309 1.76 13.60 15.71
CA GLN A 309 1.20 14.89 15.26
C GLN A 309 1.83 15.42 13.97
N SER A 310 3.00 14.92 13.57
CA SER A 310 3.69 15.34 12.35
C SER A 310 3.16 14.63 11.10
N ASN A 311 2.58 13.44 11.26
CA ASN A 311 2.13 12.59 10.15
C ASN A 311 0.62 12.29 10.12
N VAL A 312 -0.14 12.63 11.17
CA VAL A 312 -1.60 12.63 11.16
C VAL A 312 -2.12 14.09 11.12
N PRO A 313 -2.53 14.62 9.95
CA PRO A 313 -2.81 16.06 9.78
C PRO A 313 -3.88 16.64 10.71
N SER A 314 -4.83 15.81 11.13
CA SER A 314 -5.92 16.23 12.03
C SER A 314 -5.47 16.39 13.49
N TRP A 315 -4.39 15.72 13.92
CA TRP A 315 -3.99 15.70 15.33
C TRP A 315 -3.53 17.05 15.88
N PRO A 316 -2.69 17.85 15.19
CA PRO A 316 -2.34 19.19 15.67
C PRO A 316 -3.57 20.08 15.88
N ILE A 317 -4.56 19.98 14.97
CA ILE A 317 -5.78 20.79 15.02
C ILE A 317 -6.64 20.35 16.21
N VAL A 318 -6.90 19.05 16.33
CA VAL A 318 -7.68 18.49 17.45
C VAL A 318 -6.97 18.76 18.78
N TRP A 319 -5.66 18.62 18.84
CA TRP A 319 -4.89 18.89 20.05
C TRP A 319 -5.07 20.33 20.54
N GLN A 320 -5.24 21.30 19.64
CA GLN A 320 -5.57 22.69 19.99
C GLN A 320 -7.03 22.86 20.43
N ASN A 321 -7.94 22.04 19.91
CA ASN A 321 -9.36 22.06 20.26
C ASN A 321 -9.69 21.36 21.59
N LEU A 322 -8.80 20.49 22.08
CA LEU A 322 -8.87 19.91 23.42
C LEU A 322 -8.35 20.93 24.45
N ASP A 323 -9.24 21.60 25.16
CA ASP A 323 -8.91 22.62 26.19
C ASP A 323 -9.11 22.13 27.63
N GLY A 324 -9.58 20.89 27.81
CA GLY A 324 -9.62 20.16 29.08
C GLY A 324 -8.40 19.28 29.35
N TRP A 325 -8.55 18.31 30.27
CA TRP A 325 -7.51 17.29 30.47
C TRP A 325 -7.27 16.52 29.18
N LYS A 326 -6.03 16.45 28.73
CA LYS A 326 -5.66 15.71 27.53
C LYS A 326 -4.32 15.02 27.72
N LEU A 327 -4.18 13.88 27.06
CA LEU A 327 -2.95 13.11 27.05
C LEU A 327 -2.75 12.54 25.65
N GLN A 328 -1.51 12.54 25.18
CA GLN A 328 -1.11 11.78 24.01
C GLN A 328 -0.07 10.75 24.47
N LEU A 329 -0.39 9.48 24.25
CA LEU A 329 0.52 8.36 24.49
C LEU A 329 0.94 7.78 23.15
N GLN A 330 2.15 7.25 23.08
CA GLN A 330 2.62 6.46 21.94
C GLN A 330 3.09 5.10 22.44
N LEU A 331 2.60 4.04 21.79
CA LEU A 331 3.02 2.67 22.07
C LEU A 331 4.21 2.33 21.16
N ASN A 332 5.39 2.11 21.74
CA ASN A 332 6.55 1.70 20.96
C ASN A 332 6.33 0.33 20.29
N ASN A 333 7.00 0.09 19.16
CA ASN A 333 6.94 -1.17 18.40
C ASN A 333 5.51 -1.60 18.05
N SER A 334 4.67 -0.64 17.65
CA SER A 334 3.28 -0.89 17.32
C SER A 334 2.89 -0.26 15.99
N ALA A 335 1.94 -0.90 15.31
CA ALA A 335 1.31 -0.40 14.08
C ALA A 335 -0.18 -0.11 14.32
N HIS A 336 -0.86 0.43 13.31
CA HIS A 336 -2.30 0.71 13.38
C HIS A 336 -3.15 -0.51 13.75
N GLY A 337 -2.73 -1.70 13.32
CA GLY A 337 -3.37 -2.97 13.65
C GLY A 337 -3.21 -3.44 15.10
N THR A 338 -2.46 -2.73 15.95
CA THR A 338 -2.13 -3.17 17.32
C THR A 338 -3.29 -3.02 18.30
N PHE A 339 -4.23 -2.13 18.01
CA PHE A 339 -5.30 -1.71 18.94
C PHE A 339 -6.57 -2.56 18.87
N PHE A 340 -6.46 -3.81 18.40
CA PHE A 340 -7.50 -4.84 18.47
C PHE A 340 -6.87 -6.22 18.76
N ASP A 341 -7.67 -7.27 18.90
CA ASP A 341 -7.24 -8.55 19.51
C ASP A 341 -6.21 -9.36 18.69
N LEU A 342 -5.90 -8.96 17.46
CA LEU A 342 -5.08 -9.75 16.54
C LEU A 342 -3.66 -10.04 17.05
N PRO A 343 -2.85 -9.06 17.53
CA PRO A 343 -1.49 -9.36 17.99
C PRO A 343 -1.49 -10.42 19.09
N PHE A 344 -2.48 -10.35 20.00
CA PHE A 344 -2.67 -11.34 21.05
C PHE A 344 -3.02 -12.72 20.49
N LEU A 345 -3.92 -12.80 19.50
CA LEU A 345 -4.30 -14.07 18.87
C LEU A 345 -3.13 -14.70 18.11
N VAL A 346 -2.29 -13.89 17.47
CA VAL A 346 -1.07 -14.41 16.82
C VAL A 346 -0.11 -14.97 17.86
N GLU A 347 0.15 -14.22 18.94
CA GLU A 347 1.01 -14.70 20.03
C GLU A 347 0.48 -15.99 20.65
N LEU A 348 -0.84 -16.05 20.90
CA LEU A 348 -1.51 -17.21 21.49
C LEU A 348 -1.36 -18.47 20.62
N TYR A 349 -1.36 -18.33 19.30
CA TYR A 349 -1.22 -19.45 18.36
C TYR A 349 0.25 -19.73 17.98
N GLY A 350 1.21 -18.99 18.55
CA GLY A 350 2.64 -19.15 18.23
C GLY A 350 2.96 -18.88 16.77
N ILE A 351 2.24 -17.94 16.16
CA ILE A 351 2.42 -17.58 14.75
C ILE A 351 3.63 -16.64 14.64
N ASP A 352 4.76 -17.17 14.19
CA ASP A 352 5.96 -16.38 13.93
C ASP A 352 5.84 -15.59 12.60
N ASN A 353 6.45 -14.40 12.53
CA ASN A 353 6.53 -13.50 11.36
C ASN A 353 5.25 -12.72 10.99
N ILE A 354 4.59 -12.02 11.92
CA ILE A 354 3.75 -10.89 11.50
C ILE A 354 4.68 -9.78 10.95
N PRO A 355 4.46 -9.27 9.73
CA PRO A 355 5.12 -8.07 9.25
C PRO A 355 4.89 -6.87 10.17
N GLU A 356 5.94 -6.13 10.52
CA GLU A 356 5.90 -4.90 11.35
C GLU A 356 4.98 -3.79 10.79
N ASN A 357 4.44 -3.94 9.58
CA ASN A 357 3.78 -2.90 8.80
C ASN A 357 2.26 -3.11 8.59
N MET A 358 1.52 -3.65 9.56
CA MET A 358 0.04 -3.68 9.51
C MET A 358 -0.56 -2.27 9.75
N SER A 359 -0.40 -1.39 8.76
CA SER A 359 -1.02 -0.06 8.66
C SER A 359 -2.14 -0.06 7.62
N THR A 360 -3.30 0.50 7.98
CA THR A 360 -4.41 0.81 7.06
C THR A 360 -4.68 2.32 6.98
N SER A 361 -3.71 3.18 7.33
CA SER A 361 -3.85 4.64 7.28
C SER A 361 -3.35 5.24 5.95
N PRO A 362 -4.08 6.16 5.28
CA PRO A 362 -3.71 6.70 3.97
C PRO A 362 -2.65 7.82 3.92
N ASP A 363 -2.01 8.25 5.00
CA ASP A 363 -1.05 9.37 4.96
C ASP A 363 0.26 9.04 5.71
N GLY A 364 1.41 9.38 5.11
CA GLY A 364 2.73 9.32 5.79
C GLY A 364 3.75 8.31 5.26
N ILE A 365 3.47 7.60 4.17
CA ILE A 365 4.39 6.60 3.63
C ILE A 365 5.59 7.28 2.95
N TYR A 366 6.64 7.59 3.71
CA TYR A 366 8.05 7.24 3.48
C TYR A 366 8.86 7.75 4.67
N GLU A 367 9.50 6.86 5.43
CA GLU A 367 10.72 7.24 6.13
C GLU A 367 11.89 7.04 5.17
N PRO A 368 12.60 8.10 4.77
CA PRO A 368 13.90 7.97 4.14
C PRO A 368 14.81 7.16 5.05
N GLY A 369 15.45 6.12 4.53
CA GLY A 369 16.73 5.70 5.11
C GLY A 369 16.86 4.46 5.95
N ILE A 370 15.86 3.60 6.08
CA ILE A 370 16.03 2.34 6.87
C ILE A 370 16.26 1.12 5.97
N ILE A 371 15.65 1.07 4.78
CA ILE A 371 15.58 -0.18 4.00
C ILE A 371 16.72 -0.28 3.00
N ASP A 372 17.58 -1.28 3.20
CA ASP A 372 18.49 -1.75 2.16
C ASP A 372 17.66 -2.46 1.06
N PRO A 373 17.64 -1.97 -0.19
CA PRO A 373 16.87 -2.60 -1.26
C PRO A 373 17.43 -3.97 -1.68
N GLY A 374 18.62 -4.36 -1.19
CA GLY A 374 19.27 -5.61 -1.57
C GLY A 374 19.61 -5.67 -3.06
N PHE A 375 19.72 -6.89 -3.59
CA PHE A 375 19.78 -7.12 -5.03
C PHE A 375 18.38 -7.27 -5.62
N PRO A 376 18.20 -6.99 -6.93
CA PRO A 376 16.95 -7.33 -7.61
C PRO A 376 16.58 -8.80 -7.42
N VAL A 377 15.34 -9.07 -7.01
CA VAL A 377 14.84 -10.44 -6.83
C VAL A 377 14.79 -11.19 -8.17
N LYS A 378 15.09 -12.50 -8.14
CA LYS A 378 15.11 -13.34 -9.34
C LYS A 378 13.72 -13.55 -9.95
N ASN A 379 12.68 -13.65 -9.11
CA ASN A 379 11.33 -14.03 -9.51
C ASN A 379 10.35 -12.85 -9.55
N SER A 380 10.63 -11.81 -10.34
CA SER A 380 9.73 -10.67 -10.44
C SER A 380 8.42 -10.99 -11.17
N THR A 381 7.37 -10.21 -10.91
CA THR A 381 6.13 -10.25 -11.70
C THR A 381 6.42 -9.90 -13.17
N ARG A 382 5.60 -10.41 -14.10
CA ARG A 382 5.83 -10.22 -15.54
C ARG A 382 5.11 -8.99 -16.07
N SER A 383 5.87 -8.00 -16.54
CA SER A 383 5.29 -6.83 -17.19
C SER A 383 4.83 -7.15 -18.61
N PHE A 384 3.73 -6.53 -19.02
CA PHE A 384 3.27 -6.59 -20.40
C PHE A 384 4.33 -6.09 -21.39
N TRP A 385 5.16 -5.12 -21.00
CA TRP A 385 6.20 -4.56 -21.87
C TRP A 385 7.32 -5.55 -22.21
N HIS A 386 7.41 -6.69 -21.53
CA HIS A 386 8.40 -7.74 -21.81
C HIS A 386 7.83 -8.89 -22.63
N THR A 387 6.56 -8.80 -23.07
CA THR A 387 5.91 -9.85 -23.88
C THR A 387 6.53 -10.00 -25.26
N GLU A 388 7.07 -8.92 -25.82
CA GLU A 388 7.85 -8.93 -27.07
C GLU A 388 9.34 -8.77 -26.74
N ALA A 389 9.99 -9.89 -26.43
CA ALA A 389 11.40 -9.91 -26.02
C ALA A 389 12.34 -9.41 -27.13
N SER A 390 13.33 -8.59 -26.77
CA SER A 390 14.38 -8.16 -27.67
C SER A 390 15.40 -9.28 -27.90
N VAL A 391 15.98 -9.34 -29.10
CA VAL A 391 17.08 -10.27 -29.44
C VAL A 391 18.32 -10.09 -28.56
N ILE A 392 18.49 -8.91 -27.96
CA ILE A 392 19.57 -8.63 -26.98
C ILE A 392 19.07 -8.64 -25.53
N GLY A 393 17.83 -9.07 -25.29
CA GLY A 393 17.21 -9.08 -23.96
C GLY A 393 18.00 -9.88 -22.92
N LYS A 394 18.71 -10.93 -23.37
CA LYS A 394 19.57 -11.79 -22.56
C LYS A 394 21.03 -11.79 -23.03
N LEU A 395 21.47 -10.70 -23.68
CA LEU A 395 22.82 -10.64 -24.22
C LEU A 395 23.86 -10.70 -23.09
N GLN A 396 24.82 -11.60 -23.25
CA GLN A 396 26.09 -11.62 -22.54
C GLN A 396 27.19 -11.55 -23.58
N SER A 397 27.67 -10.35 -23.88
CA SER A 397 28.79 -10.14 -24.80
C SER A 397 30.05 -10.86 -24.31
N PRO A 398 31.07 -11.11 -25.16
CA PRO A 398 32.37 -11.56 -24.69
C PRO A 398 32.88 -10.73 -23.51
N TRP A 399 33.39 -11.41 -22.48
CA TRP A 399 33.77 -10.75 -21.23
C TRP A 399 34.95 -9.78 -21.46
N LEU A 400 34.88 -8.62 -20.82
CA LEU A 400 35.95 -7.62 -20.81
C LEU A 400 36.41 -7.41 -19.37
N ASP A 401 37.69 -7.63 -19.11
CA ASP A 401 38.32 -7.38 -17.80
C ASP A 401 38.63 -5.89 -17.56
N LYS A 402 38.58 -5.07 -18.63
CA LYS A 402 38.86 -3.63 -18.60
C LYS A 402 37.90 -2.84 -19.47
N ALA A 403 37.42 -1.72 -18.93
CA ALA A 403 36.58 -0.75 -19.63
C ALA A 403 36.99 0.68 -19.27
N ASP A 404 36.59 1.66 -20.09
CA ASP A 404 36.71 3.08 -19.72
C ASP A 404 35.54 3.50 -18.81
N VAL A 405 34.34 2.99 -19.10
CA VAL A 405 33.12 3.23 -18.31
C VAL A 405 32.36 1.93 -18.07
N VAL A 406 32.02 1.65 -16.82
CA VAL A 406 31.07 0.60 -16.43
C VAL A 406 29.78 1.27 -15.96
N ILE A 407 28.64 0.88 -16.55
CA ILE A 407 27.32 1.39 -16.20
C ILE A 407 26.53 0.26 -15.55
N ILE A 408 26.06 0.46 -14.32
CA ILE A 408 25.32 -0.53 -13.54
C ILE A 408 23.82 -0.26 -13.68
N GLY A 409 23.09 -1.22 -14.25
CA GLY A 409 21.69 -1.12 -14.62
C GLY A 409 21.51 -0.77 -16.11
N SER A 410 20.43 -1.27 -16.71
CA SER A 410 20.17 -1.14 -18.16
C SER A 410 18.85 -0.40 -18.48
N GLY A 411 18.44 0.51 -17.61
CA GLY A 411 17.26 1.36 -17.81
C GLY A 411 17.47 2.51 -18.81
N MET A 412 16.49 3.42 -18.87
CA MET A 412 16.53 4.64 -19.70
C MET A 412 17.81 5.46 -19.50
N THR A 413 18.25 5.57 -18.25
CA THR A 413 19.45 6.32 -17.85
C THR A 413 20.70 5.76 -18.53
N ALA A 414 20.92 4.45 -18.44
CA ALA A 414 22.08 3.79 -19.02
C ALA A 414 22.11 3.90 -20.55
N MET A 415 20.94 3.71 -21.19
CA MET A 415 20.81 3.84 -22.64
C MET A 415 21.15 5.26 -23.12
N SER A 416 20.56 6.28 -22.48
CA SER A 416 20.79 7.67 -22.87
C SER A 416 22.22 8.12 -22.58
N LEU A 417 22.79 7.69 -21.46
CA LEU A 417 24.19 7.95 -21.11
C LEU A 417 25.14 7.35 -22.15
N ALA A 418 25.02 6.05 -22.43
CA ALA A 418 25.88 5.36 -23.40
C ALA A 418 25.77 5.97 -24.80
N ARG A 419 24.55 6.29 -25.26
CA ARG A 419 24.32 6.97 -26.55
C ARG A 419 25.04 8.32 -26.59
N THR A 420 24.92 9.11 -25.53
CA THR A 420 25.51 10.46 -25.46
C THR A 420 27.03 10.40 -25.41
N LEU A 421 27.59 9.49 -24.61
CA LEU A 421 29.03 9.26 -24.54
C LEU A 421 29.59 8.84 -25.91
N TYR A 422 28.95 7.88 -26.60
CA TYR A 422 29.40 7.47 -27.95
C TYR A 422 29.29 8.59 -28.99
N SER A 423 28.25 9.44 -28.93
CA SER A 423 28.13 10.57 -29.86
C SER A 423 29.26 11.59 -29.74
N LYS A 424 29.89 11.69 -28.56
CA LYS A 424 30.99 12.63 -28.28
C LYS A 424 32.35 11.98 -28.36
N ARG A 425 32.46 10.72 -27.92
CA ARG A 425 33.68 9.93 -27.80
C ARG A 425 33.42 8.50 -28.32
N PRO A 426 33.37 8.29 -29.65
CA PRO A 426 33.01 7.01 -30.25
C PRO A 426 33.97 5.86 -29.92
N GLN A 427 35.18 6.17 -29.45
CA GLN A 427 36.24 5.22 -29.10
C GLN A 427 36.15 4.64 -27.67
N LEU A 428 35.22 5.12 -26.84
CA LEU A 428 35.10 4.65 -25.46
C LEU A 428 34.72 3.17 -25.40
N ARG A 429 35.44 2.39 -24.59
CA ARG A 429 35.06 1.02 -24.27
C ARG A 429 34.12 1.04 -23.07
N MET A 430 32.87 0.69 -23.31
CA MET A 430 31.84 0.72 -22.28
C MET A 430 31.27 -0.68 -22.02
N VAL A 431 30.95 -0.95 -20.76
CA VAL A 431 30.26 -2.17 -20.33
C VAL A 431 29.00 -1.79 -19.56
N VAL A 432 27.85 -2.30 -19.98
CA VAL A 432 26.59 -2.22 -19.21
C VAL A 432 26.39 -3.54 -18.49
N VAL A 433 26.25 -3.50 -17.16
CA VAL A 433 26.02 -4.68 -16.32
C VAL A 433 24.60 -4.64 -15.76
N GLU A 434 23.84 -5.72 -15.95
CA GLU A 434 22.44 -5.82 -15.52
C GLU A 434 22.21 -7.15 -14.79
N ALA A 435 21.65 -7.06 -13.59
CA ALA A 435 21.43 -8.22 -12.72
C ALA A 435 20.39 -9.20 -13.28
N ARG A 436 19.44 -8.69 -14.08
CA ARG A 436 18.39 -9.48 -14.74
C ARG A 436 18.53 -9.42 -16.26
N ASP A 437 17.42 -9.57 -16.97
CA ASP A 437 17.36 -9.28 -18.40
C ASP A 437 17.47 -7.77 -18.67
N LEU A 438 17.79 -7.40 -19.90
CA LEU A 438 17.91 -6.00 -20.31
C LEU A 438 16.62 -5.22 -19.96
N CYS A 439 16.75 -4.01 -19.43
CA CYS A 439 15.67 -3.08 -19.13
C CYS A 439 14.53 -3.71 -18.28
N TYR A 440 14.90 -4.52 -17.28
CA TYR A 440 13.92 -5.18 -16.39
C TYR A 440 13.52 -4.36 -15.16
N GLY A 441 14.17 -3.23 -14.89
CA GLY A 441 13.81 -2.34 -13.77
C GLY A 441 12.60 -1.44 -14.06
N ALA A 442 12.52 -0.30 -13.36
CA ALA A 442 11.41 0.66 -13.45
C ALA A 442 11.03 1.04 -14.90
N THR A 443 12.02 1.21 -15.79
CA THR A 443 11.77 1.60 -17.19
C THR A 443 10.91 0.58 -17.92
N GLY A 444 11.20 -0.72 -17.80
CA GLY A 444 10.42 -1.78 -18.45
C GLY A 444 9.12 -2.16 -17.73
N ARG A 445 8.77 -1.46 -16.64
CA ARG A 445 7.65 -1.82 -15.74
C ARG A 445 6.72 -0.64 -15.42
N ASN A 446 6.89 0.51 -16.05
CA ASN A 446 6.03 1.68 -15.81
C ASN A 446 4.72 1.64 -16.64
N GLY A 447 3.92 2.71 -16.63
CA GLY A 447 2.67 2.81 -17.39
C GLY A 447 2.80 3.13 -18.89
N GLY A 448 4.01 3.31 -19.43
CA GLY A 448 4.23 3.74 -20.82
C GLY A 448 3.97 5.24 -21.06
N HIS A 449 3.86 6.03 -19.99
CA HIS A 449 3.40 7.42 -20.03
C HIS A 449 4.56 8.41 -19.91
N CYS A 450 4.70 9.33 -20.88
CA CYS A 450 5.67 10.43 -20.88
C CYS A 450 4.89 11.74 -20.77
N LYS A 451 4.61 12.17 -19.54
CA LYS A 451 3.84 13.37 -19.23
C LYS A 451 4.48 14.08 -18.04
N VAL A 452 4.52 15.41 -18.10
CA VAL A 452 4.98 16.23 -16.97
C VAL A 452 3.98 16.24 -15.81
N MET A 453 4.45 16.60 -14.63
CA MET A 453 3.58 16.84 -13.48
C MET A 453 2.58 17.97 -13.75
N SER A 454 1.43 17.92 -13.07
CA SER A 454 0.44 19.01 -13.04
C SER A 454 1.07 20.34 -12.63
N PRO A 455 0.58 21.49 -13.14
CA PRO A 455 1.05 22.81 -12.75
C PRO A 455 0.91 23.08 -11.24
N GLY A 456 0.09 22.33 -10.50
CA GLY A 456 -0.06 22.46 -9.05
C GLY A 456 1.23 22.23 -8.24
N VAL A 457 2.27 21.63 -8.82
CA VAL A 457 3.60 21.47 -8.18
C VAL A 457 4.44 22.75 -8.21
N TRP A 458 3.99 23.80 -8.91
CA TRP A 458 4.74 25.04 -9.07
C TRP A 458 5.04 25.74 -7.75
N TYR A 459 4.06 25.81 -6.84
CA TYR A 459 4.27 26.44 -5.53
C TYR A 459 5.34 25.72 -4.72
N ASP A 460 5.28 24.39 -4.66
CA ASP A 460 6.25 23.58 -3.92
C ASP A 460 7.67 23.79 -4.49
N ARG A 461 7.80 23.84 -5.83
CA ARG A 461 9.09 24.08 -6.50
C ARG A 461 9.60 25.49 -6.26
N LYS A 462 8.72 26.49 -6.31
CA LYS A 462 9.06 27.90 -6.07
C LYS A 462 9.52 28.11 -4.64
N GLU A 463 8.84 27.52 -3.67
CA GLU A 463 9.25 27.53 -2.26
C GLU A 463 10.60 26.82 -2.06
N GLN A 464 10.76 25.64 -2.67
CA GLN A 464 11.94 24.81 -2.46
C GLN A 464 13.21 25.35 -3.15
N TYR A 465 13.08 25.92 -4.35
CA TYR A 465 14.21 26.27 -5.21
C TYR A 465 14.34 27.76 -5.54
N GLY A 466 13.29 28.56 -5.27
CA GLY A 466 13.15 29.89 -5.84
C GLY A 466 12.66 29.85 -7.30
N VAL A 467 12.19 31.00 -7.77
CA VAL A 467 11.51 31.15 -9.08
C VAL A 467 12.36 30.65 -10.25
N GLU A 468 13.63 31.08 -10.34
CA GLU A 468 14.48 30.78 -11.51
C GLU A 468 14.74 29.29 -11.67
N GLU A 469 15.13 28.60 -10.59
CA GLU A 469 15.40 27.16 -10.62
C GLU A 469 14.09 26.36 -10.76
N ALA A 470 12.98 26.83 -10.19
CA ALA A 470 11.67 26.21 -10.40
C ALA A 470 11.26 26.24 -11.89
N LEU A 471 11.41 27.39 -12.57
CA LEU A 471 11.17 27.49 -14.01
C LEU A 471 12.10 26.58 -14.80
N ARG A 472 13.39 26.55 -14.45
CA ARG A 472 14.40 25.68 -15.08
C ARG A 472 13.99 24.22 -14.97
N VAL A 473 13.55 23.75 -13.80
CA VAL A 473 13.08 22.37 -13.60
C VAL A 473 11.84 22.07 -14.43
N MET A 474 10.85 22.96 -14.47
CA MET A 474 9.62 22.76 -15.23
C MET A 474 9.90 22.70 -16.75
N GLU A 475 10.69 23.63 -17.27
CA GLU A 475 11.13 23.64 -18.68
C GLU A 475 11.91 22.38 -19.03
N TYR A 476 12.82 21.99 -18.15
CA TYR A 476 13.63 20.80 -18.30
C TYR A 476 12.78 19.53 -18.40
N GLU A 477 11.78 19.37 -17.54
CA GLU A 477 10.86 18.22 -17.59
C GLU A 477 10.04 18.21 -18.90
N HIS A 478 9.52 19.35 -19.35
CA HIS A 478 8.83 19.47 -20.65
C HIS A 478 9.72 19.05 -21.83
N SER A 479 10.98 19.42 -21.78
CA SER A 479 11.92 19.19 -22.87
C SER A 479 12.27 17.70 -23.11
N HIS A 480 11.92 16.80 -22.19
CA HIS A 480 12.18 15.36 -22.32
C HIS A 480 11.36 14.72 -23.44
N LEU A 481 10.09 15.09 -23.57
CA LEU A 481 9.19 14.51 -24.57
C LEU A 481 9.75 14.71 -25.98
N ASN A 482 10.12 15.97 -26.30
CA ASN A 482 10.68 16.33 -27.60
C ASN A 482 12.05 15.65 -27.84
N ALA A 483 12.91 15.61 -26.82
CA ALA A 483 14.22 14.98 -26.94
C ALA A 483 14.13 13.45 -27.15
N MET A 484 13.19 12.79 -26.48
CA MET A 484 12.93 11.37 -26.67
C MET A 484 12.31 11.08 -28.04
N ALA A 485 11.32 11.89 -28.46
CA ALA A 485 10.69 11.75 -29.77
C ALA A 485 11.71 11.90 -30.91
N ALA A 486 12.55 12.93 -30.85
CA ALA A 486 13.62 13.14 -31.83
C ALA A 486 14.62 11.96 -31.86
N CYS A 487 14.99 11.41 -30.69
CA CYS A 487 15.85 10.24 -30.62
C CYS A 487 15.22 8.99 -31.26
N ILE A 488 13.94 8.76 -31.00
CA ILE A 488 13.17 7.63 -31.57
C ILE A 488 13.09 7.75 -33.09
N GLU A 489 12.78 8.94 -33.60
CA GLU A 489 12.69 9.23 -35.03
C GLU A 489 14.05 9.08 -35.73
N GLU A 490 15.10 9.75 -35.21
CA GLU A 490 16.47 9.69 -35.74
C GLU A 490 16.95 8.24 -35.88
N ASN A 491 16.63 7.40 -34.89
CA ASN A 491 17.08 6.02 -34.86
C ASN A 491 16.09 5.04 -35.51
N LYS A 492 14.91 5.50 -35.95
CA LYS A 492 13.85 4.68 -36.54
C LYS A 492 13.47 3.50 -35.62
N ILE A 493 13.17 3.81 -34.36
CA ILE A 493 12.79 2.81 -33.37
C ILE A 493 11.26 2.62 -33.38
N ASP A 494 10.82 1.40 -33.68
CA ASP A 494 9.43 1.03 -33.55
C ASP A 494 9.11 0.68 -32.09
N CYS A 495 8.54 1.64 -31.36
CA CYS A 495 8.21 1.51 -29.94
C CYS A 495 6.84 2.13 -29.60
N ASP A 496 5.90 2.12 -30.55
CA ASP A 496 4.54 2.64 -30.38
C ASP A 496 4.49 4.08 -29.85
N LEU A 497 5.46 4.92 -30.22
CA LEU A 497 5.46 6.32 -29.80
C LEU A 497 4.27 7.04 -30.44
N ARG A 498 3.44 7.66 -29.60
CA ARG A 498 2.42 8.61 -30.03
C ARG A 498 2.54 9.88 -29.20
N LEU A 499 2.59 11.01 -29.90
CA LEU A 499 2.43 12.32 -29.29
C LEU A 499 0.93 12.58 -29.13
N VAL A 500 0.51 12.88 -27.92
CA VAL A 500 -0.89 12.99 -27.51
C VAL A 500 -1.07 14.20 -26.59
N GLU A 501 -2.32 14.58 -26.35
CA GLU A 501 -2.62 15.52 -25.26
C GLU A 501 -2.70 14.75 -23.94
N GLY A 502 -1.91 15.17 -22.95
CA GLY A 502 -2.02 14.71 -21.57
C GLY A 502 -3.06 15.54 -20.84
N LEU A 503 -4.02 14.89 -20.20
CA LEU A 503 -5.09 15.54 -19.45
C LEU A 503 -4.98 15.16 -17.98
N ASP A 504 -4.71 16.15 -17.13
CA ASP A 504 -4.99 16.04 -15.70
C ASP A 504 -6.48 16.31 -15.49
N ILE A 505 -7.26 15.29 -15.15
CA ILE A 505 -8.70 15.36 -14.87
C ILE A 505 -8.88 15.41 -13.36
N TYR A 506 -9.55 16.45 -12.85
CA TYR A 506 -9.69 16.69 -11.42
C TYR A 506 -11.08 16.29 -10.93
N HIS A 507 -11.10 15.56 -9.81
CA HIS A 507 -12.31 15.22 -9.06
C HIS A 507 -12.39 15.96 -7.71
N ASP A 508 -11.26 16.53 -7.26
CA ASP A 508 -11.20 17.40 -6.09
C ASP A 508 -11.10 18.88 -6.50
N LYS A 509 -12.02 19.70 -5.96
CA LYS A 509 -12.11 21.13 -6.28
C LYS A 509 -10.91 21.93 -5.75
N LYS A 510 -10.38 21.59 -4.57
CA LYS A 510 -9.26 22.33 -3.95
C LYS A 510 -7.98 22.10 -4.73
N VAL A 511 -7.72 20.87 -5.12
CA VAL A 511 -6.56 20.47 -5.93
C VAL A 511 -6.65 21.09 -7.33
N PHE A 512 -7.85 21.16 -7.92
CA PHE A 512 -8.04 21.85 -9.20
C PHE A 512 -7.79 23.36 -9.07
N GLN A 513 -8.36 24.00 -8.06
CA GLN A 513 -8.16 25.43 -7.82
C GLN A 513 -6.68 25.75 -7.57
N ARG A 514 -5.99 24.97 -6.74
CA ARG A 514 -4.54 25.09 -6.53
C ARG A 514 -3.77 25.02 -7.84
N ALA A 515 -4.13 24.10 -8.74
CA ALA A 515 -3.46 23.95 -10.03
C ALA A 515 -3.73 25.13 -10.98
N ILE A 516 -4.92 25.74 -10.93
CA ILE A 516 -5.24 26.97 -11.66
C ILE A 516 -4.43 28.14 -11.10
N ASP A 517 -4.48 28.36 -9.79
CA ASP A 517 -3.77 29.48 -9.14
C ASP A 517 -2.26 29.38 -9.38
N ALA A 518 -1.72 28.17 -9.29
CA ALA A 518 -0.33 27.87 -9.58
C ALA A 518 0.03 28.18 -11.04
N LEU A 519 -0.86 27.91 -11.99
CA LEU A 519 -0.66 28.25 -13.39
C LEU A 519 -0.72 29.76 -13.64
N GLU A 520 -1.62 30.49 -12.96
CA GLU A 520 -1.68 31.95 -13.01
C GLU A 520 -0.41 32.61 -12.44
N ASP A 521 0.06 32.13 -11.28
CA ASP A 521 1.32 32.62 -10.69
C ASP A 521 2.52 32.30 -11.59
N MET A 522 2.56 31.10 -12.18
CA MET A 522 3.59 30.76 -13.17
C MET A 522 3.54 31.67 -14.39
N ARG A 523 2.35 32.05 -14.87
CA ARG A 523 2.20 32.97 -16.02
C ARG A 523 2.79 34.35 -15.74
N ALA A 524 2.74 34.83 -14.51
CA ALA A 524 3.39 36.08 -14.11
C ALA A 524 4.93 36.03 -14.21
N HIS A 525 5.52 34.83 -14.11
CA HIS A 525 6.97 34.62 -14.17
C HIS A 525 7.47 34.09 -15.54
N SER A 526 6.67 33.29 -16.23
CA SER A 526 6.96 32.75 -17.56
C SER A 526 5.66 32.53 -18.36
N PRO A 527 5.23 33.52 -19.16
CA PRO A 527 4.06 33.39 -20.03
C PRO A 527 4.19 32.25 -21.05
N ASP A 528 5.40 32.02 -21.58
CA ASP A 528 5.68 30.94 -22.54
C ASP A 528 5.41 29.56 -21.94
N LEU A 529 5.99 29.27 -20.77
CA LEU A 529 5.79 28.00 -20.09
C LEU A 529 4.32 27.78 -19.71
N ALA A 530 3.67 28.81 -19.18
CA ALA A 530 2.26 28.75 -18.80
C ALA A 530 1.34 28.52 -20.01
N SER A 531 1.69 29.04 -21.20
CA SER A 531 0.92 28.85 -22.43
C SER A 531 0.88 27.39 -22.93
N ARG A 532 1.77 26.53 -22.41
CA ARG A 532 1.80 25.09 -22.73
C ARG A 532 0.72 24.29 -21.99
N TYR A 533 -0.03 24.94 -21.10
CA TYR A 533 -1.14 24.36 -20.37
C TYR A 533 -2.45 24.99 -20.83
N THR A 534 -3.47 24.17 -21.06
CA THR A 534 -4.82 24.62 -21.40
C THR A 534 -5.80 24.17 -20.32
N VAL A 535 -6.57 25.10 -19.76
CA VAL A 535 -7.57 24.79 -18.71
C VAL A 535 -8.92 24.53 -19.38
N TYR A 536 -9.60 23.46 -18.96
CA TYR A 536 -10.93 23.08 -19.39
C TYR A 536 -11.88 23.07 -18.20
N THR A 537 -12.90 23.93 -18.23
CA THR A 537 -13.85 24.11 -17.11
C THR A 537 -15.30 23.81 -17.48
N THR A 538 -15.63 23.75 -18.77
CA THR A 538 -17.01 23.48 -19.22
C THR A 538 -17.23 22.01 -19.56
N LYS A 539 -18.48 21.53 -19.42
CA LYS A 539 -18.83 20.17 -19.82
C LYS A 539 -18.72 19.99 -21.34
N GLU A 540 -18.94 21.04 -22.09
CA GLU A 540 -18.82 21.11 -23.54
C GLU A 540 -17.36 20.92 -23.98
N ASP A 541 -16.40 21.59 -23.32
CA ASP A 541 -14.96 21.43 -23.59
C ASP A 541 -14.48 19.99 -23.37
N LEU A 542 -15.01 19.34 -22.33
CA LEU A 542 -14.68 17.96 -21.98
C LEU A 542 -15.37 16.96 -22.94
N ALA A 543 -16.64 17.18 -23.25
CA ALA A 543 -17.40 16.35 -24.18
C ALA A 543 -16.81 16.37 -25.61
N ALA A 544 -16.32 17.54 -26.07
CA ALA A 544 -15.68 17.69 -27.38
C ALA A 544 -14.43 16.81 -27.57
N ARG A 545 -13.84 16.32 -26.48
CA ARG A 545 -12.68 15.40 -26.48
C ARG A 545 -13.09 13.92 -26.42
N ASN A 546 -14.38 13.63 -26.66
CA ASN A 546 -14.99 12.31 -26.44
C ASN A 546 -14.84 11.82 -25.00
N LEU A 547 -14.71 12.75 -24.05
CA LEU A 547 -14.65 12.42 -22.64
C LEU A 547 -16.06 12.59 -22.07
N THR A 548 -16.82 11.51 -22.05
CA THR A 548 -17.97 11.39 -21.16
C THR A 548 -17.44 11.13 -19.76
N LEU A 549 -16.76 12.13 -19.20
CA LEU A 549 -16.23 12.07 -17.85
C LEU A 549 -17.38 11.97 -16.86
N ASP A 550 -17.13 11.23 -15.79
CA ASP A 550 -18.02 11.12 -14.64
C ASP A 550 -18.56 12.51 -14.22
N THR A 551 -19.81 12.52 -13.77
CA THR A 551 -20.51 13.67 -13.20
C THR A 551 -19.75 14.40 -12.08
N HIS A 552 -18.76 13.76 -11.47
CA HIS A 552 -17.91 14.32 -10.41
C HIS A 552 -16.65 15.04 -10.92
N CYS A 553 -16.36 15.03 -12.21
CA CYS A 553 -15.27 15.81 -12.78
C CYS A 553 -15.52 17.32 -12.59
N VAL A 554 -14.55 18.03 -12.02
CA VAL A 554 -14.65 19.47 -11.73
C VAL A 554 -13.91 20.34 -12.73
N GLY A 555 -13.07 19.73 -13.58
CA GLY A 555 -12.32 20.37 -14.65
C GLY A 555 -11.09 19.55 -15.05
N ALA A 556 -10.38 20.02 -16.08
CA ALA A 556 -9.15 19.39 -16.53
C ALA A 556 -8.09 20.42 -16.94
N ILE A 557 -6.83 20.01 -16.95
CA ILE A 557 -5.72 20.78 -17.53
C ILE A 557 -5.00 19.91 -18.54
N GLY A 558 -4.95 20.38 -19.78
CA GLY A 558 -4.23 19.76 -20.90
C GLY A 558 -2.81 20.27 -21.06
N MET A 559 -1.90 19.39 -21.46
CA MET A 559 -0.53 19.70 -21.88
C MET A 559 0.00 18.65 -22.86
N ALA A 560 1.13 18.91 -23.50
CA ALA A 560 1.77 17.91 -24.37
C ALA A 560 2.20 16.66 -23.57
N ALA A 561 1.94 15.48 -24.13
CA ALA A 561 2.35 14.20 -23.57
C ALA A 561 2.71 13.20 -24.67
N GLY A 562 3.27 12.07 -24.26
CA GLY A 562 3.55 10.94 -25.13
C GLY A 562 3.17 9.60 -24.48
N THR A 563 2.82 8.64 -25.31
CA THR A 563 2.70 7.24 -24.92
C THR A 563 3.67 6.41 -25.73
N LEU A 564 4.35 5.45 -25.14
CA LEU A 564 5.27 4.55 -25.85
C LEU A 564 5.43 3.21 -25.14
N TRP A 565 6.00 2.23 -25.86
CA TRP A 565 6.53 0.98 -25.33
C TRP A 565 7.97 1.18 -24.85
N PRO A 566 8.22 1.37 -23.54
CA PRO A 566 9.54 1.81 -23.05
C PRO A 566 10.65 0.77 -23.29
N TYR A 567 10.32 -0.52 -23.13
CA TYR A 567 11.25 -1.62 -23.37
C TYR A 567 11.75 -1.69 -24.82
N LYS A 568 10.85 -1.55 -25.81
CA LYS A 568 11.22 -1.49 -27.24
C LYS A 568 12.11 -0.28 -27.53
N PHE A 569 11.79 0.89 -26.95
CA PHE A 569 12.63 2.07 -27.13
C PHE A 569 14.06 1.84 -26.63
N VAL A 570 14.21 1.43 -25.37
CA VAL A 570 15.52 1.25 -24.74
C VAL A 570 16.32 0.13 -25.40
N SER A 571 15.70 -1.04 -25.61
CA SER A 571 16.39 -2.17 -26.22
C SER A 571 16.74 -1.93 -27.69
N GLY A 572 15.90 -1.22 -28.44
CA GLY A 572 16.17 -0.84 -29.82
C GLY A 572 17.39 0.08 -29.97
N ILE A 573 17.55 1.04 -29.07
CA ILE A 573 18.76 1.89 -29.04
C ILE A 573 19.98 1.07 -28.61
N PHE A 574 19.89 0.27 -27.54
CA PHE A 574 21.01 -0.58 -27.12
C PHE A 574 21.48 -1.51 -28.24
N LYS A 575 20.56 -2.10 -29.01
CA LYS A 575 20.90 -2.93 -30.17
C LYS A 575 21.77 -2.18 -31.16
N LYS A 576 21.41 -0.94 -31.49
CA LYS A 576 22.21 -0.09 -32.40
C LYS A 576 23.57 0.26 -31.81
N LEU A 577 23.68 0.47 -30.50
CA LEU A 577 24.96 0.75 -29.85
C LEU A 577 25.88 -0.49 -29.85
N VAL A 578 25.32 -1.68 -29.63
CA VAL A 578 26.04 -2.96 -29.77
C VAL A 578 26.55 -3.10 -31.20
N ASP A 579 25.68 -2.93 -32.20
CA ASP A 579 26.02 -3.14 -33.61
C ASP A 579 27.03 -2.13 -34.15
N ARG A 580 26.94 -0.86 -33.75
CA ARG A 580 27.78 0.23 -34.29
C ARG A 580 29.08 0.43 -33.54
N HIS A 581 29.07 0.25 -32.22
CA HIS A 581 30.19 0.62 -31.35
C HIS A 581 30.77 -0.57 -30.57
N GLY A 582 30.20 -1.76 -30.70
CA GLY A 582 30.65 -2.93 -29.94
C GLY A 582 30.40 -2.79 -28.44
N LEU A 583 29.36 -2.06 -28.02
CA LEU A 583 28.98 -1.93 -26.61
C LEU A 583 28.85 -3.33 -25.98
N SER A 584 29.57 -3.56 -24.88
CA SER A 584 29.47 -4.82 -24.14
C SER A 584 28.28 -4.76 -23.18
N ILE A 585 27.35 -5.72 -23.29
CA ILE A 585 26.22 -5.84 -22.38
C ILE A 585 26.34 -7.18 -21.67
N GLN A 586 26.26 -7.15 -20.34
CA GLN A 586 26.33 -8.30 -19.46
C GLN A 586 25.01 -8.38 -18.68
N THR A 587 23.96 -8.93 -19.29
CA THR A 587 22.71 -9.28 -18.60
C THR A 587 22.92 -10.50 -17.70
N ASN A 588 22.00 -10.74 -16.76
CA ASN A 588 22.08 -11.83 -15.79
C ASN A 588 23.45 -11.87 -15.10
N THR A 589 23.97 -10.68 -14.77
CA THR A 589 25.29 -10.47 -14.16
C THR A 589 25.14 -9.44 -13.04
N THR A 590 25.30 -9.86 -11.80
CA THR A 590 25.05 -9.01 -10.63
C THR A 590 26.35 -8.38 -10.16
N VAL A 591 26.40 -7.04 -10.07
CA VAL A 591 27.50 -6.35 -9.39
C VAL A 591 27.33 -6.54 -7.88
N THR A 592 28.32 -7.13 -7.23
CA THR A 592 28.28 -7.48 -5.80
C THR A 592 29.15 -6.56 -4.95
N SER A 593 30.18 -5.93 -5.54
CA SER A 593 31.07 -5.00 -4.83
C SER A 593 31.76 -4.04 -5.79
N ILE A 594 32.21 -2.90 -5.27
CA ILE A 594 33.09 -1.97 -5.98
C ILE A 594 34.20 -1.57 -5.02
N ILE A 595 35.43 -1.87 -5.40
CA ILE A 595 36.63 -1.46 -4.66
C ILE A 595 37.23 -0.26 -5.39
N ASP A 596 37.38 0.86 -4.69
CA ASP A 596 37.84 2.13 -5.25
C ASP A 596 38.77 2.80 -4.24
N ASN A 597 39.98 2.23 -4.15
CA ASN A 597 41.00 2.63 -3.20
C ASN A 597 41.80 3.82 -3.73
N ASP A 598 42.22 4.70 -2.85
CA ASP A 598 43.27 5.68 -3.15
C ASP A 598 44.64 5.03 -2.88
N PRO A 599 45.65 5.13 -3.78
CA PRO A 599 45.75 6.00 -4.96
C PRO A 599 45.54 5.30 -6.33
N ASP A 600 44.72 4.25 -6.41
CA ASP A 600 44.57 3.50 -7.67
C ASP A 600 43.96 4.38 -8.79
N ASP A 601 44.42 4.22 -10.03
CA ASP A 601 43.88 4.95 -11.20
C ASP A 601 42.51 4.44 -11.70
N PHE A 602 41.89 3.50 -10.96
CA PHE A 602 40.75 2.73 -11.40
C PHE A 602 40.00 2.11 -10.23
N ALA A 603 38.69 1.96 -10.41
CA ALA A 603 37.87 1.10 -9.57
C ALA A 603 37.85 -0.34 -10.13
N ILE A 604 37.66 -1.30 -9.23
CA ILE A 604 37.43 -2.71 -9.54
C ILE A 604 35.96 -3.03 -9.24
N VAL A 605 35.19 -3.32 -10.28
CA VAL A 605 33.79 -3.74 -10.18
C VAL A 605 33.76 -5.27 -10.07
N GLY A 606 33.37 -5.79 -8.91
CA GLY A 606 33.17 -7.21 -8.67
C GLY A 606 31.77 -7.65 -9.06
N THR A 607 31.68 -8.77 -9.81
CA THR A 607 30.41 -9.38 -10.20
C THR A 607 30.41 -10.87 -9.91
N ASP A 608 29.24 -11.51 -10.01
CA ASP A 608 29.08 -12.96 -9.95
C ASP A 608 29.73 -13.72 -11.13
N ARG A 609 30.24 -13.03 -12.16
CA ARG A 609 30.90 -13.65 -13.33
C ARG A 609 32.37 -13.29 -13.50
N GLY A 610 32.87 -12.32 -12.75
CA GLY A 610 34.24 -11.83 -12.85
C GLY A 610 34.39 -10.38 -12.42
N THR A 611 35.59 -9.85 -12.58
CA THR A 611 35.91 -8.46 -12.22
C THR A 611 36.16 -7.61 -13.47
N ILE A 612 35.84 -6.32 -13.37
CA ILE A 612 36.09 -5.32 -14.42
C ILE A 612 36.82 -4.14 -13.81
N ARG A 613 38.00 -3.82 -14.32
CA ARG A 613 38.76 -2.61 -14.00
C ARG A 613 38.27 -1.44 -14.86
N THR A 614 37.94 -0.30 -14.25
CA THR A 614 37.38 0.85 -14.96
C THR A 614 37.78 2.19 -14.37
N LYS A 615 37.80 3.23 -15.23
CA LYS A 615 38.05 4.63 -14.81
C LYS A 615 36.78 5.31 -14.30
N HIS A 616 35.61 4.87 -14.76
CA HIS A 616 34.33 5.40 -14.32
C HIS A 616 33.36 4.25 -14.02
N VAL A 617 32.70 4.32 -12.87
CA VAL A 617 31.56 3.46 -12.52
C VAL A 617 30.32 4.33 -12.37
N VAL A 618 29.24 4.02 -13.09
CA VAL A 618 27.99 4.78 -13.04
C VAL A 618 26.88 3.93 -12.44
N HIS A 619 26.35 4.37 -11.30
CA HIS A 619 25.20 3.81 -10.62
C HIS A 619 23.89 4.32 -11.27
N ALA A 620 23.34 3.54 -12.20
CA ALA A 620 22.07 3.80 -12.89
C ALA A 620 20.96 2.85 -12.42
N THR A 621 20.99 2.47 -11.14
CA THR A 621 20.18 1.40 -10.54
C THR A 621 18.86 1.87 -9.92
N ASN A 622 18.53 3.17 -9.99
CA ASN A 622 17.29 3.76 -9.48
C ASN A 622 16.91 3.30 -8.05
N SER A 623 15.95 2.37 -7.90
CA SER A 623 15.47 1.88 -6.60
C SER A 623 16.52 1.12 -5.79
N TRP A 624 17.53 0.57 -6.47
CA TRP A 624 18.60 -0.20 -5.84
C TRP A 624 19.85 0.63 -5.51
N ILE A 625 19.82 1.97 -5.69
CA ILE A 625 20.97 2.85 -5.41
C ILE A 625 21.50 2.66 -3.99
N GLY A 626 20.61 2.59 -3.00
CA GLY A 626 20.96 2.48 -1.58
C GLY A 626 21.68 1.17 -1.20
N HIS A 627 21.69 0.15 -2.08
CA HIS A 627 22.42 -1.09 -1.82
C HIS A 627 23.92 -0.91 -2.09
N LEU A 628 24.30 -0.44 -3.29
CA LEU A 628 25.71 -0.27 -3.69
C LEU A 628 26.31 1.06 -3.20
N VAL A 629 25.46 2.08 -2.98
CA VAL A 629 25.84 3.40 -2.47
C VAL A 629 25.14 3.63 -1.14
N HIS A 630 25.63 2.94 -0.10
CA HIS A 630 25.04 2.97 1.24
C HIS A 630 25.00 4.39 1.84
N GLU A 631 25.90 5.29 1.42
CA GLU A 631 25.95 6.69 1.82
C GLU A 631 24.71 7.48 1.36
N LEU A 632 24.07 7.05 0.28
CA LEU A 632 22.82 7.64 -0.21
C LEU A 632 21.57 6.98 0.37
N ARG A 633 21.71 5.79 0.99
CA ARG A 633 20.59 5.03 1.57
C ARG A 633 19.70 5.87 2.49
N PRO A 634 20.24 6.71 3.41
CA PRO A 634 19.44 7.56 4.28
C PRO A 634 18.49 8.52 3.54
N PHE A 635 18.76 8.81 2.26
CA PHE A 635 18.09 9.87 1.50
C PHE A 635 17.23 9.33 0.36
N VAL A 636 17.10 8.01 0.20
CA VAL A 636 16.29 7.41 -0.87
C VAL A 636 15.61 6.13 -0.41
N SER A 637 14.32 6.02 -0.70
CA SER A 637 13.52 4.83 -0.41
C SER A 637 13.03 4.17 -1.69
N PRO A 638 13.19 2.84 -1.84
CA PRO A 638 12.55 2.09 -2.90
C PRO A 638 11.06 1.94 -2.60
N VAL A 639 10.22 2.00 -3.62
CA VAL A 639 8.77 1.89 -3.46
C VAL A 639 8.17 1.03 -4.55
N ARG A 640 7.35 0.07 -4.15
CA ARG A 640 6.58 -0.76 -5.09
C ARG A 640 5.41 0.05 -5.66
N ALA A 641 5.35 0.14 -6.99
CA ALA A 641 4.23 0.67 -7.75
C ALA A 641 3.51 -0.47 -8.49
N ASN A 642 2.22 -0.30 -8.78
CA ASN A 642 1.37 -1.36 -9.35
C ASN A 642 0.70 -0.89 -10.63
N VAL A 643 0.66 -1.76 -11.64
CA VAL A 643 0.19 -1.46 -12.99
C VAL A 643 -0.59 -2.64 -13.57
N GLN A 644 -1.60 -2.36 -14.39
CA GLN A 644 -2.42 -3.35 -15.08
C GLN A 644 -2.56 -3.04 -16.56
N ARG A 645 -2.76 -4.11 -17.34
CA ARG A 645 -3.29 -4.06 -18.70
C ARG A 645 -4.70 -4.62 -18.74
N GLN A 646 -5.64 -3.79 -19.18
CA GLN A 646 -7.06 -4.13 -19.27
C GLN A 646 -7.55 -4.09 -20.71
N VAL A 647 -8.41 -5.04 -21.09
CA VAL A 647 -9.01 -5.12 -22.42
C VAL A 647 -10.52 -5.07 -22.29
N PRO A 648 -11.18 -3.97 -22.69
CA PRO A 648 -12.64 -3.87 -22.64
C PRO A 648 -13.32 -4.76 -23.67
N ARG A 649 -14.53 -5.26 -23.38
CA ARG A 649 -15.41 -5.94 -24.35
C ARG A 649 -16.83 -5.35 -24.39
N PRO A 650 -17.30 -4.86 -25.55
CA PRO A 650 -16.57 -4.76 -26.83
C PRO A 650 -15.44 -3.72 -26.78
N ASN A 651 -14.37 -3.96 -27.54
CA ASN A 651 -13.19 -3.09 -27.56
C ASN A 651 -13.32 -1.96 -28.60
N THR A 652 -14.33 -1.11 -28.43
CA THR A 652 -14.76 -0.11 -29.43
C THR A 652 -14.33 1.32 -29.11
N LEU A 653 -14.14 1.68 -27.84
CA LEU A 653 -13.75 3.04 -27.47
C LEU A 653 -12.36 3.37 -28.00
N ARG A 654 -12.17 4.57 -28.55
CA ARG A 654 -10.86 5.10 -28.98
C ARG A 654 -10.66 6.50 -28.41
N VAL A 655 -9.86 6.56 -27.36
CA VAL A 655 -9.39 7.78 -26.67
C VAL A 655 -7.86 7.91 -26.72
N ASN A 656 -7.20 7.11 -27.56
CA ASN A 656 -5.75 7.04 -27.76
C ASN A 656 -5.09 8.32 -28.32
N LYS A 657 -5.88 9.38 -28.60
CA LYS A 657 -5.39 10.76 -28.83
C LYS A 657 -5.04 11.50 -27.55
N HIS A 658 -5.43 10.95 -26.40
CA HIS A 658 -5.19 11.50 -25.09
C HIS A 658 -4.50 10.48 -24.18
N SER A 659 -3.94 11.01 -23.09
CA SER A 659 -3.49 10.22 -21.95
C SER A 659 -3.94 10.91 -20.67
N PHE A 660 -4.25 10.15 -19.62
CA PHE A 660 -5.05 10.67 -18.51
C PHE A 660 -4.33 10.50 -17.19
N TRP A 661 -4.35 11.55 -16.38
CA TRP A 661 -4.12 11.48 -14.94
C TRP A 661 -5.41 11.87 -14.22
N LEU A 662 -5.92 10.97 -13.41
CA LEU A 662 -7.19 11.14 -12.69
C LEU A 662 -6.85 11.56 -11.27
N ARG A 663 -7.08 12.83 -10.94
CA ARG A 663 -6.63 13.48 -9.71
C ARG A 663 -7.77 13.47 -8.68
N TYR A 664 -7.59 12.67 -7.64
CA TYR A 664 -8.52 12.58 -6.49
C TYR A 664 -8.01 13.39 -5.30
N GLY A 665 -6.69 13.67 -5.24
CA GLY A 665 -6.02 14.46 -4.23
C GLY A 665 -4.67 14.98 -4.73
N GLU A 666 -3.91 15.71 -3.91
CA GLU A 666 -2.60 16.25 -4.30
C GLU A 666 -1.60 15.13 -4.69
N LYS A 667 -1.60 14.04 -3.92
CA LYS A 667 -0.76 12.85 -4.13
C LYS A 667 -1.55 11.60 -4.49
N ASP A 668 -2.87 11.72 -4.67
CA ASP A 668 -3.75 10.61 -5.07
C ASP A 668 -4.20 10.76 -6.51
N TYR A 669 -3.64 9.92 -7.38
CA TYR A 669 -4.04 9.87 -8.77
C TYR A 669 -3.77 8.54 -9.43
N ASP A 670 -4.56 8.26 -10.47
CA ASP A 670 -4.30 7.16 -11.40
C ASP A 670 -3.78 7.73 -12.73
N TYR A 671 -2.95 6.95 -13.43
CA TYR A 671 -2.48 7.29 -14.77
C TYR A 671 -2.92 6.22 -15.76
N ILE A 672 -3.39 6.64 -16.93
CA ILE A 672 -4.02 5.77 -17.92
C ILE A 672 -3.57 6.16 -19.33
N ILE A 673 -3.20 5.16 -20.13
CA ILE A 673 -3.01 5.28 -21.58
C ILE A 673 -3.84 4.21 -22.30
N GLN A 674 -4.27 4.49 -23.52
CA GLN A 674 -4.85 3.49 -24.41
C GLN A 674 -3.89 3.15 -25.54
N ARG A 675 -3.71 1.86 -25.85
CA ARG A 675 -2.88 1.35 -26.96
C ARG A 675 -3.70 1.20 -28.26
N ASP A 676 -3.04 0.96 -29.39
CA ASP A 676 -3.70 0.87 -30.71
C ASP A 676 -4.58 -0.37 -30.85
N ASP A 677 -4.23 -1.43 -30.12
CA ASP A 677 -5.08 -2.61 -29.97
C ASP A 677 -6.33 -2.34 -29.10
N GLY A 678 -6.55 -1.11 -28.65
CA GLY A 678 -7.65 -0.67 -27.81
C GLY A 678 -7.52 -1.01 -26.33
N SER A 679 -6.47 -1.74 -25.93
CA SER A 679 -6.20 -2.07 -24.53
C SER A 679 -5.75 -0.84 -23.74
N PHE A 680 -6.06 -0.83 -22.44
CA PHE A 680 -5.65 0.21 -21.51
C PHE A 680 -4.48 -0.27 -20.67
N ILE A 681 -3.49 0.60 -20.46
CA ILE A 681 -2.48 0.45 -19.42
C ILE A 681 -2.75 1.49 -18.36
N LEU A 682 -2.89 1.05 -17.12
CA LEU A 682 -3.20 1.92 -16.01
C LEU A 682 -2.41 1.54 -14.76
N GLY A 683 -1.97 2.55 -14.04
CA GLY A 683 -1.34 2.36 -12.74
C GLY A 683 -1.75 3.47 -11.79
N ARG A 684 -1.43 3.27 -10.52
CA ARG A 684 -1.93 4.11 -9.44
C ARG A 684 -0.78 4.71 -8.64
N ALA A 685 -0.96 5.96 -8.26
CA ALA A 685 -0.02 6.74 -7.47
C ALA A 685 -0.52 6.98 -6.03
N ASN A 686 -1.42 6.18 -5.46
CA ASN A 686 -1.73 6.13 -4.00
C ASN A 686 -2.38 4.78 -3.61
N THR A 687 -2.55 4.45 -2.32
CA THR A 687 -2.90 3.11 -1.76
C THR A 687 -1.74 2.12 -1.75
N GLY A 688 -1.35 1.68 -0.55
CA GLY A 688 -0.45 0.53 -0.36
C GLY A 688 1.00 0.72 -0.78
N ARG A 689 1.53 1.96 -0.83
CA ARG A 689 2.94 2.21 -1.16
C ARG A 689 3.83 1.49 -0.13
N ARG A 690 4.40 0.35 -0.50
CA ARG A 690 5.32 -0.39 0.36
C ARG A 690 6.73 0.09 0.08
N ALA A 691 7.44 0.54 1.13
CA ALA A 691 8.87 0.79 1.02
C ALA A 691 9.57 -0.56 0.82
N THR A 692 9.85 -0.90 -0.44
CA THR A 692 10.49 -2.16 -0.83
C THR A 692 10.97 -2.06 -2.27
N ALA A 693 12.05 -2.76 -2.56
CA ALA A 693 12.50 -2.98 -3.94
C ALA A 693 12.04 -4.32 -4.50
N ASP A 694 11.36 -5.15 -3.71
CA ASP A 694 10.82 -6.43 -4.14
C ASP A 694 9.65 -6.24 -5.11
N ASP A 695 9.82 -6.72 -6.34
CA ASP A 695 8.83 -6.70 -7.41
C ASP A 695 8.32 -8.10 -7.80
N SER A 696 8.50 -9.11 -6.91
CA SER A 696 7.98 -10.47 -7.06
C SER A 696 6.49 -10.60 -6.75
N GLU A 697 5.95 -9.66 -5.98
CA GLU A 697 4.55 -9.62 -5.56
C GLU A 697 3.82 -8.43 -6.17
N LYS A 698 2.49 -8.40 -5.99
CA LYS A 698 1.59 -7.33 -6.41
C LYS A 698 0.78 -6.92 -5.19
N ASP A 699 0.60 -5.63 -4.98
CA ASP A 699 -0.17 -5.20 -3.81
C ASP A 699 -1.67 -5.27 -4.12
N LEU A 700 -2.43 -6.00 -3.30
CA LEU A 700 -3.83 -6.32 -3.58
C LEU A 700 -4.69 -5.06 -3.70
N VAL A 701 -4.57 -4.13 -2.75
CA VAL A 701 -5.41 -2.91 -2.66
C VAL A 701 -5.32 -2.05 -3.94
N PRO A 702 -4.13 -1.59 -4.38
CA PRO A 702 -4.03 -0.84 -5.63
C PRO A 702 -4.47 -1.66 -6.85
N HIS A 703 -4.27 -2.98 -6.86
CA HIS A 703 -4.77 -3.81 -7.97
C HIS A 703 -6.32 -3.93 -7.99
N ALA A 704 -6.96 -4.01 -6.83
CA ALA A 704 -8.42 -4.01 -6.73
C ALA A 704 -9.02 -2.68 -7.21
N HIS A 705 -8.43 -1.56 -6.79
CA HIS A 705 -8.80 -0.21 -7.25
C HIS A 705 -8.67 -0.08 -8.77
N LEU A 706 -7.49 -0.43 -9.32
CA LEU A 706 -7.24 -0.33 -10.76
C LEU A 706 -8.26 -1.14 -11.58
N ARG A 707 -8.74 -2.27 -11.06
CA ARG A 707 -9.78 -3.08 -11.70
C ARG A 707 -11.14 -2.38 -11.74
N ALA A 708 -11.48 -1.60 -10.73
CA ALA A 708 -12.77 -0.94 -10.58
C ALA A 708 -12.85 0.45 -11.26
N VAL A 709 -11.73 1.18 -11.32
CA VAL A 709 -11.73 2.59 -11.71
C VAL A 709 -12.03 2.84 -13.19
N THR A 710 -11.54 1.96 -14.06
CA THR A 710 -11.58 2.18 -15.51
C THR A 710 -13.02 2.18 -16.05
N PRO A 711 -13.90 1.21 -15.71
CA PRO A 711 -15.31 1.23 -16.10
C PRO A 711 -16.14 2.40 -15.52
N GLN A 712 -15.74 2.97 -14.38
CA GLN A 712 -16.46 4.09 -13.76
C GLN A 712 -16.22 5.41 -14.53
N ILE A 713 -15.05 5.55 -15.14
CA ILE A 713 -14.60 6.83 -15.71
C ILE A 713 -14.86 6.92 -17.19
N PHE A 714 -14.66 5.80 -17.89
CA PHE A 714 -14.99 5.71 -19.29
C PHE A 714 -16.25 4.86 -19.39
N ASN A 715 -17.37 5.49 -19.72
CA ASN A 715 -18.62 4.79 -19.96
C ASN A 715 -18.54 3.98 -21.27
N PHE A 716 -17.75 2.90 -21.26
CA PHE A 716 -17.35 2.15 -22.46
C PHE A 716 -18.52 1.40 -23.15
N GLY A 717 -19.72 1.39 -22.56
CA GLY A 717 -20.79 0.47 -22.96
C GLY A 717 -20.38 -1.01 -22.83
N THR A 718 -19.31 -1.30 -22.08
CA THR A 718 -18.73 -2.63 -21.95
C THR A 718 -19.51 -3.46 -20.95
N LYS A 719 -19.81 -4.70 -21.33
CA LYS A 719 -20.41 -5.69 -20.42
C LYS A 719 -19.35 -6.34 -19.53
N THR A 720 -18.09 -6.41 -19.99
CA THR A 720 -16.96 -7.03 -19.26
C THR A 720 -15.63 -6.33 -19.53
N LEU A 721 -14.68 -6.48 -18.60
CA LEU A 721 -13.31 -5.94 -18.65
C LEU A 721 -12.30 -7.03 -18.28
N ASP A 722 -11.44 -7.42 -19.22
CA ASP A 722 -10.45 -8.48 -19.01
C ASP A 722 -9.12 -7.91 -18.54
N VAL A 723 -8.68 -8.26 -17.32
CA VAL A 723 -7.31 -7.97 -16.85
C VAL A 723 -6.37 -9.01 -17.45
N THR A 724 -5.66 -8.65 -18.51
CA THR A 724 -4.74 -9.58 -19.20
C THR A 724 -3.36 -9.67 -18.54
N HIS A 725 -2.90 -8.55 -17.95
CA HIS A 725 -1.62 -8.47 -17.27
C HIS A 725 -1.76 -7.57 -16.05
N ALA A 726 -0.98 -7.91 -15.03
CA ALA A 726 -0.90 -7.18 -13.77
C ALA A 726 0.53 -7.37 -13.25
N TRP A 727 1.24 -6.28 -12.97
CA TRP A 727 2.62 -6.33 -12.52
C TRP A 727 2.92 -5.19 -11.56
N SER A 728 3.95 -5.39 -10.74
CA SER A 728 4.54 -4.37 -9.89
C SER A 728 5.83 -3.83 -10.49
N GLY A 729 6.31 -2.67 -10.07
CA GLY A 729 7.63 -2.16 -10.43
C GLY A 729 8.18 -1.26 -9.34
N SER A 730 9.47 -1.37 -9.08
CA SER A 730 10.14 -0.59 -8.03
C SER A 730 10.52 0.78 -8.58
N VAL A 731 10.05 1.85 -7.93
CA VAL A 731 10.47 3.25 -8.14
C VAL A 731 11.28 3.72 -6.94
N ALA A 732 11.87 4.92 -7.00
CA ALA A 732 12.65 5.47 -5.88
C ALA A 732 12.25 6.92 -5.60
N PHE A 733 12.07 7.22 -4.31
CA PHE A 733 11.75 8.54 -3.80
C PHE A 733 12.92 9.02 -2.94
N THR A 734 13.55 10.11 -3.36
CA THR A 734 14.52 10.84 -2.54
C THR A 734 13.84 11.74 -1.52
N LEU A 735 14.54 11.99 -0.41
CA LEU A 735 14.09 12.84 0.69
C LEU A 735 13.70 14.25 0.25
N ASP A 736 14.39 14.81 -0.74
CA ASP A 736 14.23 16.20 -1.18
C ASP A 736 13.50 16.35 -2.51
N GLY A 737 12.86 15.30 -3.03
CA GLY A 737 12.09 15.41 -4.28
C GLY A 737 12.94 15.47 -5.57
N ASN A 738 14.27 15.43 -5.49
CA ASN A 738 15.17 15.56 -6.63
C ASN A 738 15.93 14.28 -6.96
N PRO A 739 16.12 13.93 -8.26
CA PRO A 739 17.05 12.88 -8.66
C PRO A 739 18.46 13.15 -8.14
N PHE A 740 19.27 12.09 -7.99
CA PHE A 740 20.70 12.23 -7.77
C PHE A 740 21.42 12.19 -9.12
N VAL A 741 22.21 13.23 -9.44
CA VAL A 741 23.11 13.21 -10.59
C VAL A 741 24.48 13.80 -10.23
N GLY A 742 25.55 13.10 -10.60
CA GLY A 742 26.92 13.63 -10.51
C GLY A 742 27.91 12.66 -9.87
N HIS A 743 29.09 13.20 -9.57
CA HIS A 743 30.19 12.48 -8.92
C HIS A 743 29.85 12.15 -7.46
N LEU A 744 30.25 10.97 -6.99
CA LEU A 744 30.11 10.58 -5.58
C LEU A 744 31.29 11.13 -4.78
N SER A 745 31.12 12.28 -4.15
CA SER A 745 32.19 12.93 -3.34
C SER A 745 32.43 12.28 -1.96
N PHE A 746 31.99 11.04 -1.75
CA PHE A 746 32.22 10.31 -0.51
C PHE A 746 33.62 9.67 -0.49
N PRO A 747 34.22 9.45 0.69
CA PRO A 747 35.49 8.72 0.80
C PRO A 747 35.43 7.35 0.11
N GLY A 748 36.45 7.01 -0.67
CA GLY A 748 36.50 5.72 -1.39
C GLY A 748 35.55 5.62 -2.58
N ARG A 749 35.10 6.74 -3.16
CA ARG A 749 34.20 6.79 -4.33
C ARG A 749 34.77 7.61 -5.50
N ARG A 750 36.10 7.74 -5.58
CA ARG A 750 36.82 8.61 -6.52
C ARG A 750 36.40 8.40 -7.98
N HIS A 751 36.15 7.17 -8.40
CA HIS A 751 35.81 6.84 -9.80
C HIS A 751 34.30 6.64 -10.01
N GLN A 752 33.46 6.95 -9.03
CA GLN A 752 32.05 6.58 -9.03
C GLN A 752 31.10 7.77 -9.21
N TRP A 753 30.00 7.52 -9.92
CA TRP A 753 29.00 8.50 -10.30
C TRP A 753 27.60 7.92 -10.09
N VAL A 754 26.59 8.76 -9.88
CA VAL A 754 25.19 8.35 -9.75
C VAL A 754 24.29 9.08 -10.73
N CYS A 755 23.27 8.39 -11.24
CA CYS A 755 22.17 9.00 -11.98
C CYS A 755 20.88 8.18 -11.75
N GLY A 756 19.95 8.69 -10.94
CA GLY A 756 18.73 7.95 -10.64
C GLY A 756 17.84 8.59 -9.58
N ALA A 757 16.89 7.80 -9.07
CA ALA A 757 15.90 8.17 -8.05
C ALA A 757 14.90 9.24 -8.52
N TYR A 758 14.16 8.92 -9.57
CA TYR A 758 13.34 9.88 -10.32
C TYR A 758 11.92 10.13 -9.77
N GLN A 759 11.63 9.90 -8.48
CA GLN A 759 10.36 10.25 -7.83
C GLN A 759 9.09 9.66 -8.50
N GLY A 760 9.21 8.46 -9.08
CA GLY A 760 8.11 7.83 -9.81
C GLY A 760 7.78 8.44 -11.18
N ILE A 761 8.49 9.49 -11.63
CA ILE A 761 8.26 10.19 -12.90
C ILE A 761 9.47 10.14 -13.85
N GLY A 762 10.16 9.00 -13.88
CA GLY A 762 11.40 8.80 -14.64
C GLY A 762 11.29 9.05 -16.15
N MET A 763 10.10 8.95 -16.75
CA MET A 763 9.91 9.20 -18.19
C MET A 763 10.15 10.66 -18.59
N VAL A 764 10.05 11.61 -17.67
CA VAL A 764 10.31 13.05 -17.89
C VAL A 764 11.50 13.57 -17.07
N ARG A 765 12.33 12.66 -16.54
CA ARG A 765 13.56 13.02 -15.80
C ARG A 765 14.78 12.20 -16.22
N ALA A 766 14.66 10.93 -16.58
CA ALA A 766 15.83 10.06 -16.77
C ALA A 766 16.63 10.39 -18.05
N PHE A 767 15.94 10.62 -19.18
CA PHE A 767 16.59 10.70 -20.49
C PHE A 767 17.57 11.86 -20.60
N ARG A 768 17.16 13.08 -20.24
CA ARG A 768 18.08 14.22 -20.29
C ARG A 768 19.00 14.26 -19.07
N THR A 769 18.63 13.73 -17.90
CA THR A 769 19.56 13.74 -16.75
C THR A 769 20.77 12.84 -17.01
N ALA A 770 20.59 11.76 -17.77
CA ALA A 770 21.71 10.97 -18.27
C ALA A 770 22.63 11.74 -19.24
N GLN A 771 22.07 12.61 -20.10
CA GLN A 771 22.85 13.49 -20.97
C GLN A 771 23.65 14.51 -20.16
N MET A 772 23.05 15.06 -19.10
CA MET A 772 23.72 15.92 -18.13
C MET A 772 24.93 15.21 -17.49
N LEU A 773 24.73 13.97 -17.04
CA LEU A 773 25.81 13.18 -16.46
C LEU A 773 26.93 12.91 -17.48
N ALA A 774 26.58 12.65 -18.75
CA ALA A 774 27.58 12.44 -19.79
C ALA A 774 28.52 13.64 -19.94
N LEU A 775 27.98 14.87 -19.88
CA LEU A 775 28.77 16.10 -19.92
C LEU A 775 29.69 16.22 -18.71
N LEU A 776 29.15 15.97 -17.51
CA LEU A 776 29.94 15.98 -16.26
C LEU A 776 31.09 14.97 -16.30
N LEU A 777 30.82 13.75 -16.79
CA LEU A 777 31.82 12.68 -16.89
C LEU A 777 32.93 13.03 -17.89
N LEU A 778 32.59 13.73 -18.98
CA LEU A 778 33.54 14.21 -19.98
C LEU A 778 34.20 15.54 -19.62
N GLU A 779 33.93 16.08 -18.43
CA GLU A 779 34.40 17.40 -17.98
C GLU A 779 34.01 18.55 -18.94
N GLU A 780 32.86 18.40 -19.61
CA GLU A 780 32.30 19.42 -20.49
C GLU A 780 31.34 20.36 -19.72
N GLU A 781 31.19 21.59 -20.21
CA GLU A 781 30.25 22.55 -19.61
C GLU A 781 28.82 22.03 -19.69
N VAL A 782 28.13 21.99 -18.56
CA VAL A 782 26.71 21.65 -18.50
C VAL A 782 25.89 22.88 -18.86
N PRO A 783 25.04 22.84 -19.91
CA PRO A 783 24.23 23.99 -20.31
C PRO A 783 23.34 24.53 -19.19
N LYS A 784 23.02 25.83 -19.28
CA LYS A 784 22.30 26.57 -18.23
C LYS A 784 20.84 26.12 -18.08
N GLU A 785 20.26 25.47 -19.07
CA GLU A 785 18.91 24.91 -18.99
C GLU A 785 18.81 23.65 -18.11
N TYR A 786 19.94 23.00 -17.78
CA TYR A 786 19.94 21.83 -16.89
C TYR A 786 19.82 22.26 -15.42
N PRO A 787 18.82 21.73 -14.68
CA PRO A 787 18.60 22.04 -13.27
C PRO A 787 19.84 21.79 -12.42
N ARG A 788 20.21 22.78 -11.61
CA ARG A 788 21.35 22.67 -10.67
C ARG A 788 20.92 21.99 -9.37
N SER A 789 19.64 22.05 -9.03
CA SER A 789 19.01 21.37 -7.88
C SER A 789 19.14 19.84 -7.92
N MET A 790 19.30 19.25 -9.12
CA MET A 790 19.47 17.80 -9.28
C MET A 790 20.91 17.34 -9.00
N LEU A 791 21.90 18.23 -9.04
CA LEU A 791 23.30 17.88 -8.78
C LEU A 791 23.47 17.34 -7.35
N LEU A 792 24.17 16.22 -7.21
CA LEU A 792 24.56 15.69 -5.91
C LEU A 792 25.81 16.42 -5.41
N THR A 793 25.61 17.63 -4.87
CA THR A 793 26.71 18.42 -4.30
C THR A 793 26.93 18.08 -2.82
N PRO A 794 28.13 18.30 -2.27
CA PRO A 794 28.37 18.17 -0.83
C PRO A 794 27.41 19.02 0.01
N GLU A 795 27.03 20.21 -0.47
CA GLU A 795 26.07 21.06 0.22
C GLU A 795 24.65 20.48 0.24
N ARG A 796 24.21 19.89 -0.88
CA ARG A 796 22.92 19.20 -0.93
C ARG A 796 22.89 18.01 0.03
N VAL A 797 23.95 17.22 0.10
CA VAL A 797 24.08 16.12 1.06
C VAL A 797 24.01 16.64 2.50
N ARG A 798 24.75 17.70 2.84
CA ARG A 798 24.67 18.33 4.18
C ARG A 798 23.26 18.83 4.52
N LYS A 799 22.55 19.42 3.56
CA LYS A 799 21.16 19.87 3.76
C LYS A 799 20.23 18.69 4.08
N MET A 800 20.36 17.58 3.35
CA MET A 800 19.59 16.36 3.62
C MET A 800 19.95 15.73 4.98
N GLN A 801 21.23 15.71 5.37
CA GLN A 801 21.67 15.24 6.69
C GLN A 801 21.09 16.06 7.84
N ARG A 802 21.12 17.40 7.72
CA ARG A 802 20.53 18.29 8.74
C ARG A 802 19.03 18.07 8.89
N PHE A 803 18.32 17.86 7.77
CA PHE A 803 16.89 17.58 7.79
C PHE A 803 16.55 16.30 8.56
N ILE A 804 17.36 15.24 8.41
CA ILE A 804 17.23 14.02 9.22
C ILE A 804 17.56 14.31 10.69
N GLY A 805 18.68 15.00 10.95
CA GLY A 805 19.12 15.32 12.31
C GLY A 805 18.23 16.29 13.09
N SER A 806 17.36 17.07 12.43
CA SER A 806 16.34 17.90 13.08
C SER A 806 15.04 17.17 13.43
N LYS A 807 14.88 15.94 12.92
CA LYS A 807 13.73 15.07 13.18
C LYS A 807 14.03 13.97 14.21
N LEU A 808 15.31 13.73 14.50
CA LEU A 808 15.82 12.93 15.63
C LEU A 808 16.04 13.85 16.83
#